data_AF-A0A560GSP4-F1
#
_entry.id   AF-A0A560GSP4-F1
#
_cell.length_a   1.000
_cell.length_b   1.000
_cell.length_c   1.000
_cell.angle_alpha   90.00
_cell.angle_beta   90.00
_cell.angle_gamma   90.00
#
_symmetry.space_group_name_H-M   'P 1'
#
loop_
_entity.id
_entity.type
_entity.pdbx_description
1 polymer ?
#
loop_
_entity_poly.entity_id
_entity_poly.type
_entity_poly.pdbx_seq_one_letter_code
_entity_poly.pdbx_strand_id
1 'polypeptide(L)'
;MSTLETGLAIARALHIALALAAWGLPAFALLVVGKAPPGEARDGLAATLRRWTGRATAAALASGLVWFAAQAAVFVGSATPAAVMGALAPTAATRYGHVMLLRLALLVAALAVGRQTSIRTLATVLGLSLALHAGVGHVAVTLDAASLPGLLAEVLHLLAAGAWLGGMVGLLMALSSRSLAADLAVRFSPLGVTCVTLLAATALLNGVTLIGTLAGLIGTTYGHIAIAKAGLFALMLGCAALNRWRIAPGLARGTVSLGALRACVLVELGLGTAVVALAAWLASIVPGVHDQPLWPFARKLSGEILSDPDYGSMAWKALGLTTLGIIALIGVAFPPGKGAWRRPSLKRRAVEAVLAAGFLWFGIPDLDLLTVEAFPTSYWSSPTGFTAASVAQGAALFPGHCARCHGVGGAGDGPDAAKLSIPPADLTAHHLLDHSEGDIFWWLTHGMPDPDGKLVMPAFADQLSEDERWALIDYIHTLNSGTTVAEAKGVWTWGMPAPELDLNCPAESALARAGSLADLAGHPLLLAIGYAEVPPQAVAAVQATSVVPIIVSTDPDRAPPATACGSTSPEATVAYRTIGGAPEGPLLVLVDSRGALRTVWQGPFPATPAAVALLTAKAEEAERHPFATGGGGHHHH
;
A
#
# COMPACT_ATOMS: atom_id res chain seq x y z
N MET A 1 1.58 -19.05 4.81
CA MET A 1 0.43 -19.51 4.00
C MET A 1 0.11 -20.96 4.34
N SER A 2 -1.17 -21.28 4.49
CA SER A 2 -1.63 -22.66 4.63
C SER A 2 -1.53 -23.45 3.32
N THR A 3 -1.69 -24.77 3.38
CA THR A 3 -1.74 -25.65 2.20
C THR A 3 -2.92 -25.29 1.28
N LEU A 4 -4.05 -24.88 1.86
CA LEU A 4 -5.23 -24.41 1.12
C LEU A 4 -4.96 -23.12 0.35
N GLU A 5 -4.33 -22.13 0.98
CA GLU A 5 -3.97 -20.86 0.34
C GLU A 5 -2.97 -21.04 -0.80
N THR A 6 -2.01 -21.96 -0.62
CA THR A 6 -1.07 -22.32 -1.68
C THR A 6 -1.79 -22.97 -2.86
N GLY A 7 -2.72 -23.90 -2.59
CA GLY A 7 -3.58 -24.51 -3.62
C GLY A 7 -4.42 -23.48 -4.37
N LEU A 8 -4.97 -22.50 -3.65
CA LEU A 8 -5.71 -21.38 -4.23
C LEU A 8 -4.83 -20.54 -5.17
N ALA A 9 -3.63 -20.17 -4.74
CA ALA A 9 -2.69 -19.40 -5.54
C ALA A 9 -2.30 -20.12 -6.84
N ILE A 10 -2.08 -21.44 -6.79
CA ILE A 10 -1.78 -22.28 -7.96
C ILE A 10 -2.98 -22.35 -8.92
N ALA A 11 -4.18 -22.60 -8.39
CA ALA A 11 -5.40 -22.66 -9.22
C ALA A 11 -5.66 -21.32 -9.92
N ARG A 12 -5.46 -20.21 -9.21
CA ARG A 12 -5.55 -18.85 -9.74
C ARG A 12 -4.50 -18.62 -10.84
N ALA A 13 -3.23 -18.97 -10.60
CA ALA A 13 -2.15 -18.81 -11.57
C ALA A 13 -2.44 -19.55 -12.88
N LEU A 14 -2.87 -20.81 -12.77
CA LEU A 14 -3.26 -21.63 -13.91
C LEU A 14 -4.42 -21.01 -14.70
N HIS A 15 -5.47 -20.58 -13.99
CA HIS A 15 -6.63 -19.95 -14.62
C HIS A 15 -6.26 -18.65 -15.35
N ILE A 16 -5.46 -17.78 -14.73
CA ILE A 16 -5.03 -16.52 -15.35
C ILE A 16 -4.20 -16.82 -16.61
N ALA A 17 -3.22 -17.72 -16.54
CA ALA A 17 -2.40 -18.07 -17.70
C ALA A 17 -3.25 -18.59 -18.88
N LEU A 18 -4.25 -19.45 -18.60
CA LEU A 18 -5.16 -19.99 -19.61
C LEU A 18 -6.13 -18.92 -20.16
N ALA A 19 -6.61 -18.00 -19.32
CA ALA A 19 -7.46 -16.89 -19.75
C ALA A 19 -6.70 -15.89 -20.64
N LEU A 20 -5.44 -15.58 -20.29
CA LEU A 20 -4.55 -14.76 -21.11
C LEU A 20 -4.33 -15.39 -22.50
N ALA A 21 -4.12 -16.71 -22.56
CA ALA A 21 -4.00 -17.43 -23.83
C ALA A 21 -5.32 -17.45 -24.61
N ALA A 22 -6.45 -17.71 -23.94
CA ALA A 22 -7.77 -17.77 -24.56
C ALA A 22 -8.12 -16.45 -25.27
N TRP A 23 -7.83 -15.30 -24.65
CA TRP A 23 -8.07 -14.00 -25.28
C TRP A 23 -6.93 -13.54 -26.22
N GLY A 24 -5.68 -13.83 -25.89
CA GLY A 24 -4.54 -13.36 -26.68
C GLY A 24 -4.44 -13.99 -28.08
N LEU A 25 -4.86 -15.25 -28.25
CA LEU A 25 -4.89 -15.91 -29.56
C LEU A 25 -5.81 -15.23 -30.60
N PRO A 26 -7.10 -14.96 -30.31
CA PRO A 26 -7.97 -14.25 -31.25
C PRO A 26 -7.59 -12.76 -31.38
N ALA A 27 -7.02 -12.14 -30.34
CA ALA A 27 -6.46 -10.79 -30.44
C ALA A 27 -5.28 -10.74 -31.42
N PHE A 28 -4.36 -11.71 -31.36
CA PHE A 28 -3.25 -11.85 -32.31
C PHE A 28 -3.74 -12.09 -33.74
N ALA A 29 -4.74 -12.97 -33.89
CA ALA A 29 -5.36 -13.21 -35.19
C ALA A 29 -5.94 -11.93 -35.81
N LEU A 30 -6.61 -11.10 -35.00
CA LEU A 30 -7.23 -9.85 -35.46
C LEU A 30 -6.20 -8.74 -35.73
N LEU A 31 -5.29 -8.50 -34.78
CA LEU A 31 -4.42 -7.32 -34.77
C LEU A 31 -3.14 -7.49 -35.61
N VAL A 32 -2.69 -8.74 -35.80
CA VAL A 32 -1.42 -9.06 -36.47
C VAL A 32 -1.68 -9.86 -37.74
N VAL A 33 -2.25 -11.06 -37.63
CA VAL A 33 -2.48 -11.95 -38.79
C VAL A 33 -3.48 -11.34 -39.78
N GLY A 34 -4.49 -10.62 -39.29
CA GLY A 34 -5.48 -9.90 -40.09
C GLY A 34 -4.88 -8.88 -41.06
N LYS A 35 -3.69 -8.36 -40.75
CA LYS A 35 -2.97 -7.36 -41.56
C LYS A 35 -1.95 -7.97 -42.53
N ALA A 36 -1.69 -9.27 -42.46
CA ALA A 36 -0.77 -9.95 -43.37
C ALA A 36 -1.44 -10.16 -44.75
N PRO A 37 -0.68 -10.23 -45.86
CA PRO A 37 -1.24 -10.51 -47.18
C PRO A 37 -2.06 -11.82 -47.20
N PRO A 38 -3.17 -11.90 -47.94
CA PRO A 38 -3.92 -13.15 -48.11
C PRO A 38 -3.04 -14.26 -48.69
N GLY A 39 -3.24 -15.50 -48.24
CA GLY A 39 -2.50 -16.66 -48.73
C GLY A 39 -2.72 -17.90 -47.86
N GLU A 40 -2.51 -19.08 -48.44
CA GLU A 40 -2.81 -20.37 -47.79
C GLU A 40 -2.16 -20.52 -46.41
N ALA A 41 -0.91 -20.08 -46.26
CA ALA A 41 -0.20 -20.15 -44.98
C ALA A 41 -0.83 -19.25 -43.90
N ARG A 42 -1.32 -18.06 -44.28
CA ARG A 42 -2.03 -17.15 -43.38
C ARG A 42 -3.37 -17.75 -42.95
N ASP A 43 -4.12 -18.27 -43.90
CA ASP A 43 -5.47 -18.83 -43.65
C ASP A 43 -5.39 -20.10 -42.81
N GLY A 44 -4.40 -20.96 -43.08
CA GLY A 44 -4.08 -22.13 -42.28
C GLY A 44 -3.70 -21.77 -40.83
N LEU A 45 -2.91 -20.71 -40.64
CA LEU A 45 -2.59 -20.19 -39.31
C LEU A 45 -3.84 -19.65 -38.61
N ALA A 46 -4.66 -18.85 -39.28
CA ALA A 46 -5.89 -18.28 -38.71
C ALA A 46 -6.87 -19.38 -38.25
N ALA A 47 -7.05 -20.43 -39.05
CA ALA A 47 -7.84 -21.61 -38.68
C ALA A 47 -7.25 -22.35 -37.47
N THR A 48 -5.92 -22.45 -37.41
CA THR A 48 -5.20 -23.09 -36.30
C THR A 48 -5.33 -22.28 -35.01
N LEU A 49 -5.15 -20.97 -35.06
CA LEU A 49 -5.37 -20.05 -33.93
C LEU A 49 -6.79 -20.21 -33.40
N ARG A 50 -7.82 -20.18 -34.25
CA ARG A 50 -9.21 -20.37 -33.82
C ARG A 50 -9.47 -21.70 -33.11
N ARG A 51 -8.90 -22.81 -33.63
CA ARG A 51 -9.01 -24.12 -32.99
C ARG A 51 -8.39 -24.13 -31.60
N TRP A 52 -7.23 -23.51 -31.45
CA TRP A 52 -6.54 -23.41 -30.16
C TRP A 52 -7.20 -22.40 -29.22
N THR A 53 -7.83 -21.34 -29.72
CA THR A 53 -8.69 -20.45 -28.92
C THR A 53 -9.78 -21.26 -28.23
N GLY A 54 -10.52 -22.11 -28.95
CA GLY A 54 -11.56 -22.95 -28.34
C GLY A 54 -11.02 -23.88 -27.25
N ARG A 55 -9.85 -24.49 -27.46
CA ARG A 55 -9.19 -25.35 -26.46
C ARG A 55 -8.74 -24.57 -25.22
N ALA A 56 -8.12 -23.40 -25.43
CA ALA A 56 -7.70 -22.51 -24.35
C ALA A 56 -8.90 -22.01 -23.54
N THR A 57 -10.01 -21.65 -24.20
CA THR A 57 -11.26 -21.25 -23.52
C THR A 57 -11.84 -22.39 -22.69
N ALA A 58 -11.85 -23.63 -23.21
CA ALA A 58 -12.32 -24.79 -22.44
C ALA A 58 -11.44 -25.08 -21.22
N ALA A 59 -10.11 -24.98 -21.38
CA ALA A 59 -9.18 -25.11 -20.27
C ALA A 59 -9.32 -23.97 -19.24
N ALA A 60 -9.54 -22.73 -19.71
CA ALA A 60 -9.81 -21.57 -18.85
C ALA A 60 -11.11 -21.74 -18.05
N LEU A 61 -12.15 -22.31 -18.66
CA LEU A 61 -13.41 -22.64 -17.98
C LEU A 61 -13.19 -23.71 -16.90
N ALA A 62 -12.52 -24.81 -17.23
CA ALA A 62 -12.24 -25.89 -16.28
C ALA A 62 -11.38 -25.41 -15.10
N SER A 63 -10.29 -24.70 -15.37
CA SER A 63 -9.44 -24.10 -14.32
C SER A 63 -10.17 -23.02 -13.51
N GLY A 64 -11.10 -22.29 -14.10
CA GLY A 64 -11.94 -21.31 -13.40
C GLY A 64 -12.90 -21.97 -12.40
N LEU A 65 -13.48 -23.13 -12.75
CA LEU A 65 -14.28 -23.93 -11.83
C LEU A 65 -13.43 -24.48 -10.67
N VAL A 66 -12.21 -24.94 -10.96
CA VAL A 66 -11.26 -25.39 -9.93
C VAL A 66 -10.88 -24.23 -9.00
N TRP A 67 -10.61 -23.04 -9.54
CA TRP A 67 -10.30 -21.87 -8.72
C TRP A 67 -11.50 -21.44 -7.86
N PHE A 68 -12.72 -21.47 -8.40
CA PHE A 68 -13.94 -21.16 -7.63
C PHE A 68 -14.14 -22.15 -6.46
N ALA A 69 -13.94 -23.45 -6.70
CA ALA A 69 -14.00 -24.46 -5.64
C ALA A 69 -12.87 -24.30 -4.61
N ALA A 70 -11.66 -23.95 -5.04
CA ALA A 70 -10.54 -23.65 -4.15
C ALA A 70 -10.84 -22.43 -3.25
N GLN A 71 -11.48 -21.39 -3.79
CA GLN A 71 -11.89 -20.23 -3.00
C GLN A 71 -12.91 -20.61 -1.93
N ALA A 72 -13.90 -21.44 -2.29
CA ALA A 72 -14.88 -21.96 -1.33
C ALA A 72 -14.21 -22.79 -0.22
N ALA A 73 -13.19 -23.60 -0.56
CA ALA A 73 -12.40 -24.36 0.40
C ALA A 73 -11.65 -23.47 1.40
N VAL A 74 -11.09 -22.35 0.95
CA VAL A 74 -10.44 -21.36 1.83
C VAL A 74 -11.46 -20.69 2.73
N PHE A 75 -12.63 -20.30 2.22
CA PHE A 75 -13.69 -19.66 3.03
C PHE A 75 -14.22 -20.55 4.15
N VAL A 76 -14.34 -21.86 3.91
CA VAL A 76 -14.79 -22.81 4.95
C VAL A 76 -13.63 -23.39 5.78
N GLY A 77 -12.37 -23.09 5.42
CA GLY A 77 -11.19 -23.63 6.08
C GLY A 77 -11.00 -25.15 5.95
N SER A 78 -11.62 -25.79 4.94
CA SER A 78 -11.60 -27.25 4.76
C SER A 78 -11.55 -27.66 3.29
N ALA A 79 -10.70 -28.65 2.98
CA ALA A 79 -10.60 -29.27 1.65
C ALA A 79 -11.55 -30.47 1.45
N THR A 80 -12.38 -30.82 2.43
CA THR A 80 -13.25 -31.99 2.30
C THR A 80 -14.34 -31.74 1.24
N PRO A 81 -14.62 -32.71 0.34
CA PRO A 81 -15.59 -32.49 -0.74
C PRO A 81 -16.99 -32.03 -0.26
N ALA A 82 -17.45 -32.56 0.87
CA ALA A 82 -18.73 -32.19 1.46
C ALA A 82 -18.76 -30.73 1.95
N ALA A 83 -17.70 -30.29 2.65
CA ALA A 83 -17.59 -28.90 3.12
C ALA A 83 -17.50 -27.92 1.95
N VAL A 84 -16.67 -28.23 0.95
CA VAL A 84 -16.53 -27.41 -0.26
C VAL A 84 -17.87 -27.29 -0.98
N MET A 85 -18.59 -28.40 -1.17
CA MET A 85 -19.90 -28.41 -1.83
C MET A 85 -20.92 -27.53 -1.11
N GLY A 86 -20.97 -27.59 0.23
CA GLY A 86 -21.83 -26.73 1.05
C GLY A 86 -21.46 -25.25 0.98
N ALA A 87 -20.19 -24.93 0.76
CA ALA A 87 -19.67 -23.57 0.68
C ALA A 87 -19.81 -22.92 -0.72
N LEU A 88 -20.12 -23.68 -1.78
CA LEU A 88 -20.22 -23.14 -3.15
C LEU A 88 -21.31 -22.07 -3.29
N ALA A 89 -22.50 -22.30 -2.74
CA ALA A 89 -23.61 -21.36 -2.84
C ALA A 89 -23.37 -20.07 -2.02
N PRO A 90 -22.91 -20.13 -0.76
CA PRO A 90 -22.46 -18.94 -0.04
C PRO A 90 -21.35 -18.17 -0.78
N THR A 91 -20.37 -18.88 -1.33
CA THR A 91 -19.29 -18.28 -2.13
C THR A 91 -19.84 -17.58 -3.38
N ALA A 92 -20.82 -18.17 -4.06
CA ALA A 92 -21.50 -17.59 -5.22
C ALA A 92 -22.26 -16.30 -4.88
N ALA A 93 -22.83 -16.21 -3.68
CA ALA A 93 -23.56 -15.03 -3.20
C ALA A 93 -22.65 -13.87 -2.83
N THR A 94 -21.34 -14.12 -2.63
CA THR A 94 -20.37 -13.03 -2.43
C THR A 94 -20.17 -12.23 -3.71
N ARG A 95 -19.63 -11.01 -3.57
CA ARG A 95 -19.22 -10.20 -4.72
C ARG A 95 -18.20 -10.92 -5.62
N TYR A 96 -17.23 -11.61 -5.02
CA TYR A 96 -16.29 -12.48 -5.74
C TYR A 96 -17.06 -13.49 -6.61
N GLY A 97 -18.08 -14.14 -6.03
CA GLY A 97 -18.92 -15.11 -6.70
C GLY A 97 -19.64 -14.55 -7.92
N HIS A 98 -20.30 -13.40 -7.78
CA HIS A 98 -20.99 -12.74 -8.89
C HIS A 98 -20.06 -12.45 -10.08
N VAL A 99 -18.88 -11.87 -9.82
CA VAL A 99 -17.90 -11.55 -10.87
C VAL A 99 -17.37 -12.83 -11.51
N MET A 100 -17.05 -13.85 -10.70
CA MET A 100 -16.55 -15.13 -11.21
C MET A 100 -17.58 -15.84 -12.09
N LEU A 101 -18.83 -15.96 -11.63
CA LEU A 101 -19.89 -16.64 -12.37
C LEU A 101 -20.18 -15.95 -13.71
N LEU A 102 -20.19 -14.62 -13.75
CA LEU A 102 -20.32 -13.87 -15.00
C LEU A 102 -19.16 -14.18 -15.96
N ARG A 103 -17.92 -14.25 -15.47
CA ARG A 103 -16.75 -14.59 -16.28
C ARG A 103 -16.85 -16.01 -16.84
N LEU A 104 -17.25 -16.99 -16.03
CA LEU A 104 -17.46 -18.37 -16.46
C LEU A 104 -18.59 -18.47 -17.49
N ALA A 105 -19.68 -17.72 -17.32
CA ALA A 105 -20.78 -17.64 -18.29
C ALA A 105 -20.31 -17.10 -19.65
N LEU A 106 -19.45 -16.07 -19.66
CA LEU A 106 -18.84 -15.55 -20.90
C LEU A 106 -17.94 -16.58 -21.58
N LEU A 107 -17.18 -17.39 -20.83
CA LEU A 107 -16.38 -18.47 -21.39
C LEU A 107 -17.25 -19.57 -22.00
N VAL A 108 -18.35 -19.95 -21.33
CA VAL A 108 -19.35 -20.89 -21.85
C VAL A 108 -19.98 -20.35 -23.14
N ALA A 109 -20.40 -19.08 -23.15
CA ALA A 109 -20.96 -18.44 -24.34
C ALA A 109 -19.96 -18.46 -25.50
N ALA A 110 -18.69 -18.11 -25.25
CA ALA A 110 -17.64 -18.15 -26.25
C ALA A 110 -17.40 -19.55 -26.84
N LEU A 111 -17.52 -20.62 -26.02
CA LEU A 111 -17.44 -22.00 -26.51
C LEU A 111 -18.65 -22.39 -27.36
N ALA A 112 -19.85 -22.00 -26.93
CA ALA A 112 -21.10 -22.33 -27.61
C ALA A 112 -21.17 -21.73 -29.03
N VAL A 113 -20.78 -20.47 -29.20
CA VAL A 113 -20.87 -19.77 -30.49
C VAL A 113 -19.53 -19.65 -31.24
N GLY A 114 -18.42 -20.09 -30.64
CA GLY A 114 -17.06 -19.80 -31.12
C GLY A 114 -16.73 -20.28 -32.53
N ARG A 115 -17.40 -21.34 -33.02
CA ARG A 115 -17.22 -21.84 -34.40
C ARG A 115 -17.99 -21.04 -35.44
N GLN A 116 -19.11 -20.43 -35.05
CA GLN A 116 -20.05 -19.76 -35.95
C GLN A 116 -19.85 -18.23 -35.96
N THR A 117 -19.19 -17.69 -34.94
CA THR A 117 -19.02 -16.24 -34.79
C THR A 117 -17.72 -15.70 -35.41
N SER A 118 -17.71 -14.38 -35.65
CA SER A 118 -16.53 -13.68 -36.14
C SER A 118 -15.38 -13.70 -35.11
N ILE A 119 -14.13 -13.64 -35.58
CA ILE A 119 -12.97 -13.61 -34.67
C ILE A 119 -12.98 -12.35 -33.79
N ARG A 120 -13.53 -11.24 -34.29
CA ARG A 120 -13.69 -9.99 -33.57
C ARG A 120 -14.63 -10.16 -32.38
N THR A 121 -15.82 -10.74 -32.62
CA THR A 121 -16.80 -11.03 -31.55
C THR A 121 -16.20 -11.96 -30.51
N LEU A 122 -15.48 -13.00 -30.93
CA LEU A 122 -14.82 -13.92 -30.02
C LEU A 122 -13.75 -13.21 -29.16
N ALA A 123 -12.92 -12.35 -29.77
CA ALA A 123 -11.94 -11.53 -29.06
C ALA A 123 -12.59 -10.56 -28.07
N THR A 124 -13.73 -9.95 -28.42
CA THR A 124 -14.47 -9.05 -27.53
C THR A 124 -15.04 -9.78 -26.32
N VAL A 125 -15.71 -10.92 -26.51
CA VAL A 125 -16.32 -11.69 -25.40
C VAL A 125 -15.25 -12.21 -24.44
N LEU A 126 -14.16 -12.79 -24.98
CA LEU A 126 -13.06 -13.28 -24.16
C LEU A 126 -12.29 -12.13 -23.49
N GLY A 127 -12.20 -10.98 -24.16
CA GLY A 127 -11.58 -9.77 -23.61
C GLY A 127 -12.40 -9.19 -22.46
N LEU A 128 -13.72 -9.21 -22.56
CA LEU A 128 -14.63 -8.82 -21.48
C LEU A 128 -14.49 -9.77 -20.28
N SER A 129 -14.43 -11.08 -20.52
CA SER A 129 -14.19 -12.07 -19.44
C SER A 129 -12.84 -11.86 -18.74
N LEU A 130 -11.80 -11.49 -19.49
CA LEU A 130 -10.49 -11.16 -18.93
C LEU A 130 -10.50 -9.81 -18.19
N ALA A 131 -11.15 -8.77 -18.73
CA ALA A 131 -11.27 -7.46 -18.10
C ALA A 131 -12.01 -7.54 -16.75
N LEU A 132 -13.10 -8.31 -16.69
CA LEU A 132 -13.85 -8.54 -15.44
C LEU A 132 -13.02 -9.19 -14.33
N HIS A 133 -11.87 -9.83 -14.66
CA HIS A 133 -10.98 -10.39 -13.65
C HIS A 133 -10.44 -9.32 -12.70
N ALA A 134 -10.29 -8.07 -13.16
CA ALA A 134 -9.90 -6.94 -12.30
C ALA A 134 -10.87 -6.73 -11.13
N GLY A 135 -12.15 -7.10 -11.28
CA GLY A 135 -13.15 -7.04 -10.21
C GLY A 135 -12.96 -8.07 -9.08
N VAL A 136 -11.91 -8.88 -9.14
CA VAL A 136 -11.57 -9.94 -8.17
C VAL A 136 -10.26 -9.64 -7.42
N GLY A 137 -9.53 -8.59 -7.81
CA GLY A 137 -8.25 -8.17 -7.20
C GLY A 137 -8.41 -7.31 -5.94
N HIS A 138 -7.30 -7.01 -5.28
CA HIS A 138 -7.28 -6.18 -4.06
C HIS A 138 -7.81 -4.76 -4.29
N VAL A 139 -7.57 -4.20 -5.47
CA VAL A 139 -8.01 -2.85 -5.83
C VAL A 139 -9.53 -2.78 -5.96
N ALA A 140 -10.18 -3.90 -6.25
CA ALA A 140 -11.62 -3.93 -6.39
C ALA A 140 -12.33 -3.85 -5.03
N VAL A 141 -11.68 -4.05 -3.88
CA VAL A 141 -12.36 -4.21 -2.57
C VAL A 141 -13.28 -3.02 -2.24
N THR A 142 -12.88 -1.78 -2.55
CA THR A 142 -13.73 -0.59 -2.48
C THR A 142 -14.19 -0.17 -3.89
N LEU A 143 -15.47 0.19 -4.05
CA LEU A 143 -16.03 0.72 -5.31
C LEU A 143 -16.44 2.18 -5.10
N ASP A 144 -15.45 3.01 -4.80
CA ASP A 144 -15.59 4.45 -4.72
C ASP A 144 -14.98 5.14 -5.96
N ALA A 145 -15.15 6.45 -6.10
CA ALA A 145 -14.55 7.19 -7.20
C ALA A 145 -13.00 7.19 -7.16
N ALA A 146 -12.42 7.03 -5.96
CA ALA A 146 -10.98 7.05 -5.74
C ALA A 146 -10.25 5.79 -6.25
N SER A 147 -10.92 4.64 -6.24
CA SER A 147 -10.41 3.34 -6.69
C SER A 147 -10.49 3.13 -8.22
N LEU A 148 -11.26 3.96 -8.93
CA LEU A 148 -11.50 3.82 -10.37
C LEU A 148 -10.22 3.81 -11.24
N PRO A 149 -9.21 4.68 -11.00
CA PRO A 149 -7.95 4.65 -11.75
C PRO A 149 -7.20 3.32 -11.59
N GLY A 150 -7.20 2.76 -10.37
CA GLY A 150 -6.57 1.47 -10.09
C GLY A 150 -7.29 0.32 -10.80
N LEU A 151 -8.62 0.30 -10.79
CA LEU A 151 -9.42 -0.70 -11.50
C LEU A 151 -9.16 -0.65 -13.01
N LEU A 152 -9.13 0.55 -13.61
CA LEU A 152 -8.82 0.73 -15.02
C LEU A 152 -7.39 0.26 -15.33
N ALA A 153 -6.43 0.57 -14.47
CA ALA A 153 -5.06 0.12 -14.61
C ALA A 153 -4.96 -1.41 -14.62
N GLU A 154 -5.69 -2.10 -13.74
CA GLU A 154 -5.72 -3.56 -13.68
C GLU A 154 -6.36 -4.19 -14.93
N VAL A 155 -7.46 -3.62 -15.44
CA VAL A 155 -8.07 -4.03 -16.72
C VAL A 155 -7.06 -3.89 -17.87
N LEU A 156 -6.42 -2.72 -17.99
CA LEU A 156 -5.43 -2.46 -19.02
C LEU A 156 -4.20 -3.36 -18.87
N HIS A 157 -3.77 -3.65 -17.64
CA HIS A 157 -2.65 -4.54 -17.36
C HIS A 157 -2.93 -5.96 -17.85
N LEU A 158 -4.11 -6.52 -17.53
CA LEU A 158 -4.50 -7.86 -17.94
C LEU A 158 -4.66 -7.99 -19.46
N LEU A 159 -5.28 -7.00 -20.10
CA LEU A 159 -5.39 -6.95 -21.57
C LEU A 159 -4.01 -6.71 -22.22
N ALA A 160 -3.11 -5.92 -21.66
CA ALA A 160 -1.77 -5.78 -22.21
C ALA A 160 -0.98 -7.11 -22.09
N ALA A 161 -1.06 -7.78 -20.94
CA ALA A 161 -0.42 -9.06 -20.68
C ALA A 161 -0.93 -10.16 -21.62
N GLY A 162 -2.25 -10.25 -21.83
CA GLY A 162 -2.84 -11.27 -22.68
C GLY A 162 -2.51 -11.09 -24.16
N ALA A 163 -2.47 -9.84 -24.65
CA ALA A 163 -2.15 -9.54 -26.04
C ALA A 163 -0.67 -9.82 -26.31
N TRP A 164 0.19 -9.52 -25.35
CA TRP A 164 1.62 -9.82 -25.46
C TRP A 164 1.87 -11.32 -25.38
N LEU A 165 1.55 -11.98 -24.25
CA LEU A 165 1.85 -13.39 -24.04
C LEU A 165 1.09 -14.32 -24.99
N GLY A 166 -0.22 -14.10 -25.19
CA GLY A 166 -0.98 -14.90 -26.15
C GLY A 166 -0.60 -14.61 -27.60
N GLY A 167 -0.12 -13.40 -27.90
CA GLY A 167 0.49 -13.07 -29.19
C GLY A 167 1.80 -13.83 -29.44
N MET A 168 2.61 -14.03 -28.40
CA MET A 168 3.81 -14.87 -28.50
C MET A 168 3.49 -16.34 -28.75
N VAL A 169 2.43 -16.88 -28.12
CA VAL A 169 1.91 -18.23 -28.45
C VAL A 169 1.48 -18.29 -29.92
N GLY A 170 0.77 -17.27 -30.40
CA GLY A 170 0.41 -17.16 -31.81
C GLY A 170 1.60 -17.11 -32.76
N LEU A 171 2.66 -16.39 -32.40
CA LEU A 171 3.92 -16.32 -33.15
C LEU A 171 4.65 -17.67 -33.16
N LEU A 172 4.66 -18.40 -32.05
CA LEU A 172 5.23 -19.75 -31.95
C LEU A 172 4.52 -20.71 -32.92
N MET A 173 3.22 -20.58 -33.07
CA MET A 173 2.41 -21.38 -34.01
C MET A 173 2.66 -21.00 -35.48
N ALA A 174 3.12 -19.78 -35.75
CA ALA A 174 3.49 -19.31 -37.09
C ALA A 174 4.87 -19.80 -37.56
N LEU A 175 5.67 -20.44 -36.68
CA LEU A 175 7.01 -20.91 -37.02
C LEU A 175 7.03 -22.10 -38.00
N SER A 176 5.88 -22.57 -38.49
CA SER A 176 5.83 -23.57 -39.56
C SER A 176 6.36 -23.05 -40.90
N SER A 177 6.39 -21.72 -41.10
CA SER A 177 6.95 -21.08 -42.28
C SER A 177 7.88 -19.94 -41.89
N ARG A 178 9.12 -19.97 -42.41
CA ARG A 178 10.14 -18.93 -42.14
C ARG A 178 9.69 -17.55 -42.59
N SER A 179 9.11 -17.45 -43.79
CA SER A 179 8.68 -16.16 -44.37
C SER A 179 7.51 -15.56 -43.60
N LEU A 180 6.52 -16.38 -43.25
CA LEU A 180 5.37 -15.95 -42.44
C LEU A 180 5.81 -15.54 -41.03
N ALA A 181 6.67 -16.33 -40.38
CA ALA A 181 7.18 -16.02 -39.05
C ALA A 181 7.95 -14.69 -39.01
N ALA A 182 8.79 -14.42 -40.01
CA ALA A 182 9.53 -13.17 -40.10
C ALA A 182 8.60 -11.95 -40.29
N ASP A 183 7.62 -12.04 -41.20
CA ASP A 183 6.63 -10.96 -41.43
C ASP A 183 5.77 -10.69 -40.19
N LEU A 184 5.25 -11.75 -39.56
CA LEU A 184 4.42 -11.61 -38.35
C LEU A 184 5.22 -11.09 -37.15
N ALA A 185 6.50 -11.47 -37.00
CA ALA A 185 7.35 -10.94 -35.93
C ALA A 185 7.56 -9.42 -36.06
N VAL A 186 7.73 -8.91 -37.29
CA VAL A 186 7.84 -7.47 -37.55
C VAL A 186 6.51 -6.77 -37.27
N ARG A 187 5.38 -7.34 -37.71
CA ARG A 187 4.04 -6.78 -37.48
C ARG A 187 3.57 -6.83 -36.02
N PHE A 188 4.05 -7.80 -35.26
CA PHE A 188 3.79 -7.90 -33.81
C PHE A 188 4.54 -6.84 -33.02
N SER A 189 5.63 -6.29 -33.57
CA SER A 189 6.52 -5.41 -32.82
C SER A 189 5.88 -4.13 -32.26
N PRO A 190 5.03 -3.38 -33.01
CA PRO A 190 4.31 -2.23 -32.46
C PRO A 190 3.37 -2.62 -31.32
N LEU A 191 2.63 -3.73 -31.47
CA LEU A 191 1.75 -4.25 -30.42
C LEU A 191 2.54 -4.60 -29.16
N GLY A 192 3.67 -5.31 -29.31
CA GLY A 192 4.55 -5.64 -28.19
C GLY A 192 5.07 -4.41 -27.44
N VAL A 193 5.49 -3.35 -28.15
CA VAL A 193 5.92 -2.08 -27.53
C VAL A 193 4.77 -1.43 -26.77
N THR A 194 3.58 -1.34 -27.37
CA THR A 194 2.39 -0.78 -26.70
C THR A 194 2.05 -1.57 -25.43
N CYS A 195 2.06 -2.90 -25.49
CA CYS A 195 1.80 -3.76 -24.34
C CYS A 195 2.84 -3.55 -23.23
N VAL A 196 4.13 -3.54 -23.56
CA VAL A 196 5.20 -3.32 -22.57
C VAL A 196 5.07 -1.97 -21.88
N THR A 197 4.82 -0.89 -22.64
CA THR A 197 4.62 0.44 -22.07
C THR A 197 3.43 0.49 -21.13
N LEU A 198 2.30 -0.10 -21.53
CA LEU A 198 1.10 -0.18 -20.69
C LEU A 198 1.36 -1.01 -19.43
N LEU A 199 2.03 -2.16 -19.54
CA LEU A 199 2.38 -3.01 -18.40
C LEU A 199 3.29 -2.29 -17.41
N ALA A 200 4.28 -1.53 -17.89
CA ALA A 200 5.16 -0.75 -17.03
C ALA A 200 4.40 0.38 -16.30
N ALA A 201 3.57 1.15 -17.01
CA ALA A 201 2.81 2.25 -16.42
C ALA A 201 1.79 1.75 -15.38
N THR A 202 1.05 0.70 -15.71
CA THR A 202 0.05 0.10 -14.80
C THR A 202 0.71 -0.63 -13.63
N ALA A 203 1.87 -1.27 -13.83
CA ALA A 203 2.63 -1.88 -12.73
C ALA A 203 3.15 -0.85 -11.74
N LEU A 204 3.62 0.31 -12.22
CA LEU A 204 4.06 1.40 -11.34
C LEU A 204 2.91 1.92 -10.48
N LEU A 205 1.76 2.19 -11.10
CA LEU A 205 0.56 2.65 -10.38
C LEU A 205 0.12 1.63 -9.32
N ASN A 206 0.03 0.34 -9.69
CA ASN A 206 -0.33 -0.71 -8.75
C ASN A 206 0.72 -0.93 -7.65
N GLY A 207 2.01 -0.72 -7.96
CA GLY A 207 3.09 -0.81 -6.99
C GLY A 207 2.96 0.25 -5.90
N VAL A 208 2.69 1.50 -6.29
CA VAL A 208 2.49 2.60 -5.33
C VAL A 208 1.27 2.33 -4.43
N THR A 209 0.16 1.83 -4.98
CA THR A 209 -1.06 1.61 -4.20
C THR A 209 -1.03 0.38 -3.31
N LEU A 210 -0.37 -0.71 -3.73
CA LEU A 210 -0.39 -2.00 -3.00
C LEU A 210 0.84 -2.23 -2.12
N ILE A 211 1.96 -1.55 -2.39
CA ILE A 211 3.20 -1.67 -1.61
C ILE A 211 3.38 -0.45 -0.70
N GLY A 212 2.93 0.74 -1.15
CA GLY A 212 3.03 1.98 -0.39
C GLY A 212 4.46 2.54 -0.40
N THR A 213 5.29 2.06 0.53
CA THR A 213 6.60 2.67 0.85
C THR A 213 7.78 1.79 0.43
N LEU A 214 9.00 2.37 0.47
CA LEU A 214 10.23 1.61 0.27
C LEU A 214 10.40 0.51 1.33
N ALA A 215 10.03 0.79 2.58
CA ALA A 215 9.99 -0.20 3.65
C ALA A 215 9.00 -1.32 3.32
N GLY A 216 7.82 -0.99 2.78
CA GLY A 216 6.88 -1.98 2.26
C GLY A 216 7.49 -2.87 1.16
N LEU A 217 8.31 -2.29 0.27
CA LEU A 217 8.94 -3.03 -0.84
C LEU A 217 10.05 -3.99 -0.39
N ILE A 218 10.84 -3.59 0.61
CA ILE A 218 12.02 -4.35 1.05
C ILE A 218 11.71 -5.21 2.28
N GLY A 219 10.81 -4.77 3.15
CA GLY A 219 10.54 -5.38 4.45
C GLY A 219 9.35 -6.31 4.50
N THR A 220 8.56 -6.45 3.42
CA THR A 220 7.39 -7.34 3.38
C THR A 220 7.58 -8.51 2.43
N THR A 221 6.86 -9.62 2.70
CA THR A 221 6.82 -10.76 1.77
C THR A 221 6.23 -10.36 0.41
N TYR A 222 5.23 -9.48 0.43
CA TYR A 222 4.63 -8.92 -0.79
C TYR A 222 5.68 -8.19 -1.63
N GLY A 223 6.46 -7.31 -1.01
CA GLY A 223 7.53 -6.55 -1.65
C GLY A 223 8.60 -7.43 -2.29
N HIS A 224 9.06 -8.46 -1.58
CA HIS A 224 10.03 -9.43 -2.11
C HIS A 224 9.54 -10.15 -3.38
N ILE A 225 8.29 -10.60 -3.40
CA ILE A 225 7.71 -11.25 -4.57
C ILE A 225 7.55 -10.24 -5.72
N ALA A 226 7.20 -9.00 -5.42
CA ALA A 226 7.14 -7.92 -6.42
C ALA A 226 8.53 -7.62 -7.04
N ILE A 227 9.60 -7.60 -6.23
CA ILE A 227 10.99 -7.46 -6.70
C ILE A 227 11.36 -8.63 -7.62
N ALA A 228 11.07 -9.87 -7.21
CA ALA A 228 11.34 -11.06 -8.02
C ALA A 228 10.59 -11.01 -9.37
N LYS A 229 9.32 -10.59 -9.35
CA LYS A 229 8.50 -10.37 -10.55
C LYS A 229 9.10 -9.29 -11.45
N ALA A 230 9.55 -8.17 -10.88
CA ALA A 230 10.18 -7.08 -11.62
C ALA A 230 11.51 -7.53 -12.27
N GLY A 231 12.32 -8.33 -11.56
CA GLY A 231 13.55 -8.91 -12.09
C GLY A 231 13.29 -9.86 -13.27
N LEU A 232 12.31 -10.76 -13.16
CA LEU A 232 11.91 -11.63 -14.27
C LEU A 232 11.37 -10.83 -15.46
N PHE A 233 10.58 -9.78 -15.21
CA PHE A 233 10.09 -8.89 -16.25
C PHE A 233 11.24 -8.14 -16.94
N ALA A 234 12.24 -7.65 -16.21
CA ALA A 234 13.42 -7.02 -16.80
C ALA A 234 14.20 -7.98 -17.70
N LEU A 235 14.33 -9.26 -17.29
CA LEU A 235 14.92 -10.30 -18.13
C LEU A 235 14.09 -10.54 -19.42
N MET A 236 12.76 -10.54 -19.32
CA MET A 236 11.88 -10.61 -20.49
C MET A 236 12.08 -9.43 -21.44
N LEU A 237 12.23 -8.21 -20.91
CA LEU A 237 12.52 -7.03 -21.74
C LEU A 237 13.86 -7.18 -22.48
N GLY A 238 14.87 -7.76 -21.82
CA GLY A 238 16.14 -8.11 -22.44
C GLY A 238 15.97 -9.08 -23.61
N CYS A 239 15.19 -10.15 -23.43
CA CYS A 239 14.86 -11.10 -24.50
C CYS A 239 14.06 -10.43 -25.63
N ALA A 240 13.04 -9.64 -25.30
CA ALA A 240 12.22 -8.94 -26.28
C ALA A 240 13.03 -7.94 -27.11
N ALA A 241 13.98 -7.23 -26.49
CA ALA A 241 14.92 -6.34 -27.17
C ALA A 241 15.87 -7.12 -28.10
N LEU A 242 16.39 -8.27 -27.65
CA LEU A 242 17.20 -9.17 -28.48
C LEU A 242 16.41 -9.69 -29.69
N ASN A 243 15.16 -10.07 -29.46
CA ASN A 243 14.24 -10.54 -30.50
C ASN A 243 13.99 -9.43 -31.54
N ARG A 244 13.65 -8.22 -31.08
CA ARG A 244 13.35 -7.06 -31.93
C ARG A 244 14.57 -6.57 -32.73
N TRP A 245 15.74 -6.48 -32.12
CA TRP A 245 16.90 -5.83 -32.75
C TRP A 245 17.87 -6.78 -33.44
N ARG A 246 17.91 -8.07 -33.05
CA ARG A 246 18.84 -9.03 -33.63
C ARG A 246 18.14 -10.19 -34.33
N ILE A 247 17.23 -10.90 -33.64
CA ILE A 247 16.70 -12.18 -34.13
C ILE A 247 15.71 -11.98 -35.28
N ALA A 248 14.66 -11.17 -35.11
CA ALA A 248 13.64 -10.98 -36.15
C ALA A 248 14.22 -10.34 -37.43
N PRO A 249 15.04 -9.27 -37.38
CA PRO A 249 15.70 -8.76 -38.58
C PRO A 249 16.71 -9.74 -39.18
N GLY A 250 17.40 -10.52 -38.33
CA GLY A 250 18.35 -11.53 -38.78
C GLY A 250 17.69 -12.73 -39.46
N LEU A 251 16.49 -13.11 -39.03
CA LEU A 251 15.68 -14.15 -39.64
C LEU A 251 15.20 -13.71 -41.03
N ALA A 252 14.72 -12.47 -41.16
CA ALA A 252 14.33 -11.88 -42.43
C ALA A 252 15.50 -11.82 -43.44
N ARG A 253 16.73 -11.57 -42.97
CA ARG A 253 17.94 -11.53 -43.81
C ARG A 253 18.60 -12.90 -44.07
N GLY A 254 18.06 -14.01 -43.56
CA GLY A 254 18.72 -15.32 -43.72
C GLY A 254 19.82 -15.64 -42.70
N THR A 255 20.33 -14.65 -41.97
CA THR A 255 21.51 -14.76 -41.08
C THR A 255 21.29 -15.51 -39.76
N VAL A 256 20.04 -15.65 -39.32
CA VAL A 256 19.66 -16.33 -38.07
C VAL A 256 18.73 -17.50 -38.40
N SER A 257 18.84 -18.61 -37.66
CA SER A 257 17.98 -19.78 -37.84
C SER A 257 16.59 -19.57 -37.23
N LEU A 258 15.59 -20.30 -37.75
CA LEU A 258 14.26 -20.34 -37.18
C LEU A 258 14.27 -20.90 -35.73
N GLY A 259 15.21 -21.81 -35.44
CA GLY A 259 15.40 -22.38 -34.10
C GLY A 259 15.78 -21.33 -33.05
N ALA A 260 16.56 -20.31 -33.43
CA ALA A 260 16.91 -19.22 -32.52
C ALA A 260 15.69 -18.36 -32.15
N LEU A 261 14.80 -18.06 -33.10
CA LEU A 261 13.53 -17.39 -32.81
C LEU A 261 12.64 -18.26 -31.93
N ARG A 262 12.53 -19.56 -32.21
CA ARG A 262 11.77 -20.51 -31.40
C ARG A 262 12.27 -20.53 -29.95
N ALA A 263 13.58 -20.63 -29.74
CA ALA A 263 14.17 -20.65 -28.41
C ALA A 263 13.90 -19.35 -27.66
N CYS A 264 14.09 -18.19 -28.30
CA CYS A 264 13.82 -16.89 -27.67
C CYS A 264 12.35 -16.75 -27.25
N VAL A 265 11.42 -17.10 -28.14
CA VAL A 265 9.97 -17.06 -27.84
C VAL A 265 9.60 -18.01 -26.71
N LEU A 266 10.17 -19.21 -26.66
CA LEU A 266 9.92 -20.17 -25.57
C LEU A 266 10.48 -19.68 -24.23
N VAL A 267 11.68 -19.07 -24.22
CA VAL A 267 12.24 -18.46 -23.02
C VAL A 267 11.37 -17.30 -22.53
N GLU A 268 10.96 -16.40 -23.43
CA GLU A 268 10.06 -15.29 -23.10
C GLU A 268 8.71 -15.78 -22.56
N LEU A 269 8.12 -16.82 -23.17
CA LEU A 269 6.90 -17.44 -22.67
C LEU A 269 7.08 -18.09 -21.29
N GLY A 270 8.21 -18.76 -21.05
CA GLY A 270 8.53 -19.36 -19.75
C GLY A 270 8.65 -18.31 -18.65
N LEU A 271 9.41 -17.25 -18.93
CA LEU A 271 9.55 -16.10 -18.02
C LEU A 271 8.20 -15.40 -17.79
N GLY A 272 7.42 -15.17 -18.85
CA GLY A 272 6.08 -14.59 -18.75
C GLY A 272 5.13 -15.43 -17.92
N THR A 273 5.19 -16.76 -18.06
CA THR A 273 4.41 -17.68 -17.21
C THR A 273 4.84 -17.58 -15.74
N ALA A 274 6.14 -17.49 -15.47
CA ALA A 274 6.64 -17.30 -14.10
C ALA A 274 6.20 -15.95 -13.51
N VAL A 275 6.25 -14.86 -14.29
CA VAL A 275 5.73 -13.54 -13.88
C VAL A 275 4.24 -13.60 -13.55
N VAL A 276 3.44 -14.31 -14.35
CA VAL A 276 2.00 -14.51 -14.09
C VAL A 276 1.78 -15.34 -12.81
N ALA A 277 2.58 -16.38 -12.58
CA ALA A 277 2.50 -17.17 -11.36
C ALA A 277 2.81 -16.34 -10.10
N LEU A 278 3.87 -15.52 -10.13
CA LEU A 278 4.17 -14.59 -9.03
C LEU A 278 3.07 -13.53 -8.87
N ALA A 279 2.49 -13.02 -9.96
CA ALA A 279 1.37 -12.08 -9.89
C ALA A 279 0.12 -12.70 -9.23
N ALA A 280 -0.20 -13.96 -9.57
CA ALA A 280 -1.29 -14.69 -8.94
C ALA A 280 -1.02 -14.97 -7.45
N TRP A 281 0.25 -15.20 -7.10
CA TRP A 281 0.67 -15.35 -5.70
C TRP A 281 0.51 -14.04 -4.93
N LEU A 282 0.96 -12.91 -5.48
CA LEU A 282 0.76 -11.58 -4.89
C LEU A 282 -0.71 -11.29 -4.63
N ALA A 283 -1.60 -11.64 -5.56
CA ALA A 283 -3.04 -11.46 -5.38
C ALA A 283 -3.64 -12.34 -4.26
N SER A 284 -2.90 -13.32 -3.76
CA SER A 284 -3.34 -14.32 -2.78
C SER A 284 -2.78 -14.08 -1.37
N ILE A 285 -2.00 -13.01 -1.18
CA ILE A 285 -1.41 -12.62 0.11
C ILE A 285 -1.82 -11.18 0.46
N VAL A 286 -1.62 -10.78 1.70
CA VAL A 286 -1.92 -9.41 2.16
C VAL A 286 -1.01 -8.41 1.43
N PRO A 287 -1.56 -7.31 0.85
CA PRO A 287 -0.76 -6.23 0.27
C PRO A 287 0.23 -5.63 1.27
N GLY A 288 1.40 -5.20 0.78
CA GLY A 288 2.46 -4.65 1.64
C GLY A 288 2.07 -3.38 2.40
N VAL A 289 1.10 -2.60 1.89
CA VAL A 289 0.50 -1.45 2.59
C VAL A 289 -0.26 -1.84 3.87
N HIS A 290 -0.67 -3.09 4.01
CA HIS A 290 -1.39 -3.61 5.18
C HIS A 290 -0.54 -4.56 6.03
N ASP A 291 0.76 -4.63 5.77
CA ASP A 291 1.72 -5.49 6.48
C ASP A 291 2.78 -4.63 7.15
N GLN A 292 3.26 -5.04 8.32
CA GLN A 292 4.26 -4.30 9.08
C GLN A 292 5.66 -4.67 8.54
N PRO A 293 6.36 -3.75 7.85
CA PRO A 293 7.61 -4.11 7.19
C PRO A 293 8.74 -4.34 8.19
N LEU A 294 9.48 -5.43 8.02
CA LEU A 294 10.72 -5.67 8.78
C LEU A 294 11.91 -5.05 8.05
N TRP A 295 12.46 -3.98 8.58
CA TRP A 295 13.58 -3.29 7.96
C TRP A 295 14.90 -4.07 8.17
N PRO A 296 15.59 -4.50 7.09
CA PRO A 296 16.74 -5.40 7.22
C PRO A 296 18.08 -4.67 7.44
N PHE A 297 18.11 -3.33 7.42
CA PHE A 297 19.33 -2.55 7.50
C PHE A 297 19.43 -1.77 8.82
N ALA A 298 20.64 -1.60 9.35
CA ALA A 298 20.86 -0.85 10.59
C ALA A 298 20.66 0.67 10.47
N ARG A 299 20.41 1.17 9.26
CA ARG A 299 20.19 2.59 8.98
C ARG A 299 19.00 2.81 8.05
N LYS A 300 18.29 3.92 8.24
CA LYS A 300 17.19 4.40 7.40
C LYS A 300 17.51 5.79 6.85
N LEU A 301 16.95 6.13 5.70
CA LEU A 301 17.08 7.49 5.15
C LEU A 301 16.23 8.46 6.00
N SER A 302 16.82 9.55 6.47
CA SER A 302 16.10 10.68 7.09
C SER A 302 16.27 11.93 6.23
N GLY A 303 15.15 12.62 6.00
CA GLY A 303 15.11 13.88 5.27
C GLY A 303 15.31 15.11 6.16
N GLU A 304 15.30 14.97 7.49
CA GLU A 304 15.30 16.10 8.44
C GLU A 304 16.52 16.99 8.26
N ILE A 305 17.69 16.39 8.00
CA ILE A 305 18.93 17.14 7.82
C ILE A 305 18.94 17.95 6.52
N LEU A 306 18.08 17.62 5.53
CA LEU A 306 17.96 18.41 4.29
C LEU A 306 17.24 19.74 4.54
N SER A 307 16.37 19.79 5.55
CA SER A 307 15.69 21.01 6.00
C SER A 307 16.51 21.84 6.99
N ASP A 308 17.57 21.26 7.56
CA ASP A 308 18.42 21.97 8.52
C ASP A 308 19.20 23.11 7.84
N PRO A 309 19.10 24.36 8.32
CA PRO A 309 19.76 25.52 7.72
C PRO A 309 21.29 25.46 7.80
N ASP A 310 21.85 24.74 8.78
CA ASP A 310 23.30 24.60 8.99
C ASP A 310 23.86 23.42 8.19
N TYR A 311 23.13 22.30 8.13
CA TYR A 311 23.64 21.05 7.54
C TYR A 311 23.05 20.68 6.17
N GLY A 312 21.90 21.25 5.78
CA GLY A 312 21.20 20.90 4.54
C GLY A 312 22.03 21.19 3.28
N SER A 313 22.87 22.23 3.30
CA SER A 313 23.75 22.55 2.17
C SER A 313 24.83 21.48 1.93
N MET A 314 25.26 20.76 2.98
CA MET A 314 26.21 19.65 2.88
C MET A 314 25.52 18.41 2.32
N ALA A 315 24.32 18.11 2.83
CA ALA A 315 23.49 17.01 2.36
C ALA A 315 23.13 17.10 0.86
N TRP A 316 22.77 18.30 0.37
CA TRP A 316 22.52 18.51 -1.07
C TRP A 316 23.75 18.30 -1.95
N LYS A 317 24.94 18.69 -1.47
CA LYS A 317 26.21 18.45 -2.18
C LYS A 317 26.53 16.95 -2.25
N ALA A 318 26.35 16.24 -1.15
CA ALA A 318 26.55 14.79 -1.08
C ALA A 318 25.66 14.05 -2.09
N LEU A 319 24.37 14.41 -2.15
CA LEU A 319 23.41 13.86 -3.10
C LEU A 319 23.82 14.16 -4.55
N GLY A 320 24.24 15.40 -4.83
CA GLY A 320 24.69 15.82 -6.16
C GLY A 320 25.93 15.05 -6.64
N LEU A 321 26.95 14.94 -5.79
CA LEU A 321 28.19 14.20 -6.10
C LEU A 321 27.89 12.72 -6.33
N THR A 322 27.10 12.08 -5.47
CA THR A 322 26.71 10.68 -5.63
C THR A 322 25.94 10.44 -6.94
N THR A 323 25.00 11.34 -7.27
CA THR A 323 24.22 11.27 -8.52
C THR A 323 25.12 11.35 -9.75
N LEU A 324 26.09 12.27 -9.77
CA LEU A 324 27.08 12.37 -10.85
C LEU A 324 27.94 11.11 -10.97
N GLY A 325 28.32 10.52 -9.84
CA GLY A 325 29.03 9.23 -9.80
C GLY A 325 28.23 8.09 -10.43
N ILE A 326 26.94 7.98 -10.10
CA ILE A 326 26.03 6.96 -10.67
C ILE A 326 25.85 7.17 -12.18
N ILE A 327 25.64 8.41 -12.64
CA ILE A 327 25.49 8.72 -14.07
C ILE A 327 26.78 8.34 -14.84
N ALA A 328 27.95 8.66 -14.27
CA ALA A 328 29.24 8.26 -14.86
C ALA A 328 29.36 6.73 -14.96
N LEU A 329 28.95 5.99 -13.90
CA LEU A 329 28.94 4.53 -13.89
C LEU A 329 28.01 3.92 -14.94
N ILE A 330 26.80 4.48 -15.10
CA ILE A 330 25.85 4.09 -16.14
C ILE A 330 26.45 4.36 -17.52
N GLY A 331 27.14 5.48 -17.72
CA GLY A 331 27.86 5.78 -18.96
C GLY A 331 28.93 4.74 -19.32
N VAL A 332 29.66 4.23 -18.32
CA VAL A 332 30.65 3.14 -18.50
C VAL A 332 29.98 1.84 -18.97
N ALA A 333 28.84 1.50 -18.35
CA ALA A 333 28.07 0.30 -18.65
C ALA A 333 27.32 0.38 -19.99
N PHE A 334 26.77 1.56 -20.32
CA PHE A 334 25.90 1.82 -21.46
C PHE A 334 26.37 3.04 -22.26
N PRO A 335 27.47 2.92 -23.03
CA PRO A 335 28.04 4.06 -23.73
C PRO A 335 27.09 4.59 -24.81
N PRO A 336 26.83 5.91 -24.87
CA PRO A 336 25.96 6.48 -25.88
C PRO A 336 26.61 6.40 -27.26
N GLY A 337 25.92 5.80 -28.24
CA GLY A 337 26.32 5.81 -29.66
C GLY A 337 26.09 4.51 -30.43
N LYS A 338 25.74 4.64 -31.72
CA LYS A 338 25.61 3.49 -32.64
C LYS A 338 26.99 2.90 -32.91
N GLY A 339 27.26 1.70 -32.36
CA GLY A 339 28.55 1.00 -32.51
C GLY A 339 29.48 1.10 -31.29
N ALA A 340 29.12 1.86 -30.25
CA ALA A 340 29.91 2.00 -29.02
C ALA A 340 30.09 0.67 -28.26
N TRP A 341 29.16 -0.26 -28.45
CA TRP A 341 29.25 -1.60 -27.86
C TRP A 341 30.26 -2.52 -28.58
N ARG A 342 30.75 -2.13 -29.76
CA ARG A 342 31.66 -2.98 -30.55
C ARG A 342 33.13 -2.79 -30.19
N ARG A 343 33.62 -1.57 -29.89
CA ARG A 343 35.01 -1.29 -29.44
C ARG A 343 35.16 0.11 -28.78
N PRO A 344 34.83 0.31 -27.50
CA PRO A 344 35.21 1.53 -26.78
C PRO A 344 36.71 1.50 -26.42
N SER A 345 37.41 2.64 -26.47
CA SER A 345 38.82 2.70 -26.07
C SER A 345 38.95 2.52 -24.55
N LEU A 346 39.83 1.62 -24.10
CA LEU A 346 40.07 1.33 -22.68
C LEU A 346 40.36 2.61 -21.88
N LYS A 347 41.05 3.58 -22.50
CA LYS A 347 41.37 4.90 -21.92
C LYS A 347 40.13 5.70 -21.53
N ARG A 348 39.09 5.73 -22.37
CA ARG A 348 37.85 6.47 -22.06
C ARG A 348 37.12 5.85 -20.87
N ARG A 349 37.05 4.52 -20.83
CA ARG A 349 36.46 3.79 -19.69
C ARG A 349 37.22 4.00 -18.39
N ALA A 350 38.56 4.05 -18.46
CA ALA A 350 39.37 4.35 -17.29
C ALA A 350 39.11 5.77 -16.75
N VAL A 351 39.00 6.77 -17.62
CA VAL A 351 38.67 8.14 -17.20
C VAL A 351 37.27 8.22 -16.59
N GLU A 352 36.26 7.65 -17.24
CA GLU A 352 34.89 7.63 -16.72
C GLU A 352 34.79 6.87 -15.38
N ALA A 353 35.54 5.78 -15.21
CA ALA A 353 35.61 5.04 -13.96
C ALA A 353 36.33 5.80 -12.84
N VAL A 354 37.42 6.52 -13.15
CA VAL A 354 38.13 7.36 -12.16
C VAL A 354 37.25 8.53 -11.72
N LEU A 355 36.52 9.16 -12.65
CA LEU A 355 35.54 10.21 -12.32
C LEU A 355 34.40 9.66 -11.46
N ALA A 356 33.85 8.49 -11.81
CA ALA A 356 32.83 7.83 -11.00
C ALA A 356 33.35 7.54 -9.58
N ALA A 357 34.56 7.00 -9.46
CA ALA A 357 35.19 6.72 -8.16
C ALA A 357 35.43 7.99 -7.35
N GLY A 358 35.90 9.08 -7.98
CA GLY A 358 36.10 10.36 -7.31
C GLY A 358 34.79 10.97 -6.80
N PHE A 359 33.75 11.01 -7.63
CA PHE A 359 32.44 11.51 -7.23
C PHE A 359 31.80 10.68 -6.10
N LEU A 360 31.96 9.35 -6.15
CA LEU A 360 31.47 8.46 -5.09
C LEU A 360 32.29 8.58 -3.80
N TRP A 361 33.61 8.76 -3.87
CA TRP A 361 34.47 8.92 -2.69
C TRP A 361 34.10 10.12 -1.84
N PHE A 362 33.77 11.25 -2.47
CA PHE A 362 33.33 12.46 -1.76
C PHE A 362 31.83 12.45 -1.44
N GLY A 363 31.02 11.71 -2.18
CA GLY A 363 29.57 11.65 -1.93
C GLY A 363 29.19 10.70 -0.80
N ILE A 364 29.74 9.47 -0.79
CA ILE A 364 29.27 8.38 0.08
C ILE A 364 29.46 8.66 1.58
N PRO A 365 30.62 9.14 2.07
CA PRO A 365 30.80 9.41 3.50
C PRO A 365 29.82 10.46 4.04
N ASP A 366 29.44 11.44 3.22
CA ASP A 366 28.49 12.48 3.61
C ASP A 366 27.03 11.99 3.56
N LEU A 367 26.74 10.89 2.84
CA LEU A 367 25.42 10.25 2.90
C LEU A 367 25.12 9.69 4.30
N ASP A 368 26.13 9.49 5.15
CA ASP A 368 25.91 9.14 6.56
C ASP A 368 25.08 10.21 7.29
N LEU A 369 25.16 11.48 6.88
CA LEU A 369 24.31 12.57 7.40
C LEU A 369 22.84 12.38 7.01
N LEU A 370 22.57 11.78 5.84
CA LEU A 370 21.22 11.50 5.35
C LEU A 370 20.63 10.21 5.93
N THR A 371 21.35 9.55 6.83
CA THR A 371 20.92 8.29 7.42
C THR A 371 20.92 8.36 8.93
N VAL A 372 19.86 7.87 9.54
CA VAL A 372 19.78 7.69 10.99
C VAL A 372 19.77 6.20 11.32
N GLU A 373 20.07 5.87 12.58
CA GLU A 373 19.93 4.51 13.07
C GLU A 373 18.50 4.00 12.85
N ALA A 374 18.40 2.74 12.47
CA ALA A 374 17.12 2.07 12.25
C ALA A 374 17.12 0.70 12.90
N PHE A 375 15.94 0.33 13.38
CA PHE A 375 15.61 -0.96 13.93
C PHE A 375 14.69 -1.72 12.97
N PRO A 376 14.59 -3.04 13.10
CA PRO A 376 13.67 -3.85 12.30
C PRO A 376 12.22 -3.34 12.30
N THR A 377 11.79 -2.71 13.38
CA THR A 377 10.43 -2.18 13.54
C THR A 377 10.33 -0.69 13.24
N SER A 378 11.37 0.01 12.78
CA SER A 378 11.37 1.49 12.59
C SER A 378 10.24 2.04 11.72
N TYR A 379 9.73 1.22 10.80
CA TYR A 379 8.64 1.58 9.90
C TYR A 379 7.28 1.01 10.32
N TRP A 380 7.20 0.47 11.54
CA TRP A 380 5.94 0.03 12.11
C TRP A 380 5.14 1.22 12.61
N SER A 381 3.83 1.13 12.43
CA SER A 381 2.84 2.08 12.98
C SER A 381 1.92 1.37 13.95
N SER A 382 1.42 2.09 14.95
CA SER A 382 0.52 1.54 15.96
C SER A 382 -0.76 0.95 15.31
N PRO A 383 -1.09 -0.34 15.53
CA PRO A 383 -2.28 -0.97 14.98
C PRO A 383 -3.55 -0.69 15.80
N THR A 384 -3.43 0.02 16.92
CA THR A 384 -4.50 0.25 17.91
C THR A 384 -5.55 1.25 17.43
N GLY A 385 -5.28 1.96 16.34
CA GLY A 385 -6.10 3.07 15.84
C GLY A 385 -6.10 4.28 16.77
N PHE A 386 -5.15 4.36 17.71
CA PHE A 386 -5.09 5.42 18.72
C PHE A 386 -6.42 5.58 19.48
N THR A 387 -7.07 4.47 19.81
CA THR A 387 -8.38 4.48 20.49
C THR A 387 -8.26 4.97 21.94
N ALA A 388 -9.32 5.60 22.44
CA ALA A 388 -9.43 5.98 23.84
C ALA A 388 -9.22 4.77 24.78
N ALA A 389 -9.70 3.59 24.39
CA ALA A 389 -9.50 2.35 25.12
C ALA A 389 -8.01 1.94 25.19
N SER A 390 -7.28 2.02 24.07
CA SER A 390 -5.84 1.75 24.02
C SER A 390 -5.06 2.72 24.92
N VAL A 391 -5.36 4.02 24.82
CA VAL A 391 -4.73 5.04 25.68
C VAL A 391 -5.01 4.77 27.17
N ALA A 392 -6.24 4.41 27.53
CA ALA A 392 -6.59 4.11 28.92
C ALA A 392 -5.89 2.83 29.43
N GLN A 393 -5.72 1.82 28.58
CA GLN A 393 -4.93 0.64 28.89
C GLN A 393 -3.47 1.00 29.15
N GLY A 394 -2.85 1.80 28.28
CA GLY A 394 -1.49 2.29 28.47
C GLY A 394 -1.33 3.10 29.76
N ALA A 395 -2.29 3.97 30.06
CA ALA A 395 -2.32 4.75 31.29
C ALA A 395 -2.34 3.87 32.56
N ALA A 396 -3.06 2.74 32.52
CA ALA A 396 -3.13 1.80 33.62
C ALA A 396 -1.80 1.03 33.82
N LEU A 397 -1.06 0.77 32.75
CA LEU A 397 0.22 0.05 32.78
C LEU A 397 1.40 0.95 33.20
N PHE A 398 1.40 2.22 32.80
CA PHE A 398 2.54 3.12 32.95
C PHE A 398 3.09 3.25 34.40
N PRO A 399 2.27 3.34 35.46
CA PRO A 399 2.77 3.42 36.84
C PRO A 399 3.58 2.18 37.28
N GLY A 400 3.19 1.00 36.80
CA GLY A 400 3.82 -0.28 37.17
C GLY A 400 5.14 -0.54 36.46
N HIS A 401 5.30 -0.02 35.24
CA HIS A 401 6.41 -0.38 34.35
C HIS A 401 7.37 0.79 34.04
N CYS A 402 6.87 2.03 33.97
CA CYS A 402 7.62 3.17 33.42
C CYS A 402 7.94 4.24 34.47
N ALA A 403 6.98 4.53 35.36
CA ALA A 403 7.01 5.71 36.23
C ALA A 403 8.14 5.69 37.29
N ARG A 404 8.73 4.53 37.61
CA ARG A 404 9.86 4.45 38.55
C ARG A 404 11.11 5.17 38.04
N CYS A 405 11.33 5.16 36.72
CA CYS A 405 12.45 5.85 36.08
C CYS A 405 11.99 7.13 35.39
N HIS A 406 10.90 7.08 34.62
CA HIS A 406 10.42 8.24 33.86
C HIS A 406 9.56 9.22 34.67
N GLY A 407 9.22 8.90 35.93
CA GLY A 407 8.31 9.71 36.75
C GLY A 407 6.84 9.51 36.36
N VAL A 408 5.91 9.88 37.24
CA VAL A 408 4.45 9.75 36.97
C VAL A 408 4.02 10.65 35.82
N GLY A 409 4.65 11.81 35.68
CA GLY A 409 4.41 12.75 34.58
C GLY A 409 5.27 12.51 33.33
N GLY A 410 6.15 11.51 33.32
CA GLY A 410 7.01 11.21 32.17
C GLY A 410 8.25 12.11 32.01
N ALA A 411 8.53 13.02 32.93
CA ALA A 411 9.61 14.01 32.84
C ALA A 411 11.03 13.45 33.07
N GLY A 412 11.19 12.13 33.23
CA GLY A 412 12.50 11.53 33.52
C GLY A 412 12.98 11.69 34.97
N ASP A 413 12.08 12.08 35.88
CA ASP A 413 12.36 12.46 37.26
C ASP A 413 11.94 11.40 38.30
N GLY A 414 11.80 10.14 37.86
CA GLY A 414 11.39 9.04 38.73
C GLY A 414 12.39 8.76 39.87
N PRO A 415 11.94 8.11 40.96
CA PRO A 415 12.78 7.84 42.13
C PRO A 415 14.03 6.98 41.84
N ASP A 416 14.05 6.24 40.73
CA ASP A 416 15.20 5.45 40.29
C ASP A 416 16.05 6.15 39.21
N ALA A 417 15.61 7.30 38.66
CA ALA A 417 16.29 8.01 37.57
C ALA A 417 17.75 8.33 37.89
N ALA A 418 18.01 8.85 39.10
CA ALA A 418 19.35 9.25 39.54
C ALA A 418 20.33 8.07 39.73
N LYS A 419 19.86 6.82 39.63
CA LYS A 419 20.70 5.61 39.80
C LYS A 419 21.24 5.07 38.47
N LEU A 420 20.78 5.58 37.34
CA LEU A 420 21.15 5.10 36.01
C LEU A 420 22.40 5.84 35.49
N SER A 421 23.21 5.15 34.68
CA SER A 421 24.40 5.73 34.04
C SER A 421 24.03 6.78 32.99
N ILE A 422 22.85 6.62 32.37
CA ILE A 422 22.25 7.57 31.44
C ILE A 422 20.90 7.98 32.04
N PRO A 423 20.64 9.29 32.25
CA PRO A 423 19.34 9.76 32.72
C PRO A 423 18.22 9.30 31.78
N PRO A 424 17.05 8.87 32.30
CA PRO A 424 15.89 8.60 31.48
C PRO A 424 15.51 9.81 30.62
N ALA A 425 15.11 9.56 29.38
CA ALA A 425 14.59 10.62 28.52
C ALA A 425 13.30 11.22 29.10
N ASP A 426 13.16 12.53 28.94
CA ASP A 426 11.90 13.25 29.18
C ASP A 426 10.92 12.90 28.06
N LEU A 427 9.90 12.11 28.39
CA LEU A 427 8.86 11.67 27.46
C LEU A 427 7.88 12.81 27.10
N THR A 428 7.94 13.94 27.79
CA THR A 428 7.09 15.11 27.54
C THR A 428 7.72 16.12 26.58
N ALA A 429 9.01 15.98 26.30
CA ALA A 429 9.76 16.89 25.45
C ALA A 429 9.55 16.60 23.95
N HIS A 430 9.81 17.62 23.12
CA HIS A 430 9.54 17.58 21.68
C HIS A 430 10.30 16.47 20.93
N HIS A 431 11.51 16.11 21.38
CA HIS A 431 12.35 15.08 20.74
C HIS A 431 11.67 13.71 20.62
N LEU A 432 10.67 13.42 21.47
CA LEU A 432 9.89 12.19 21.35
C LEU A 432 9.20 12.09 19.98
N LEU A 433 8.77 13.23 19.41
CA LEU A 433 8.11 13.30 18.11
C LEU A 433 9.08 13.07 16.94
N ASP A 434 10.39 13.15 17.17
CA ASP A 434 11.43 12.88 16.17
C ASP A 434 11.72 11.37 16.06
N HIS A 435 11.20 10.56 17.00
CA HIS A 435 11.31 9.11 16.98
C HIS A 435 10.06 8.48 16.37
N SER A 436 10.25 7.47 15.52
CA SER A 436 9.10 6.73 14.99
C SER A 436 8.49 5.83 16.08
N GLU A 437 7.18 5.61 16.01
CA GLU A 437 6.49 4.72 16.97
C GLU A 437 7.14 3.33 17.00
N GLY A 438 7.55 2.85 15.84
CA GLY A 438 8.29 1.61 15.66
C GLY A 438 9.66 1.57 16.32
N ASP A 439 10.37 2.70 16.45
CA ASP A 439 11.62 2.79 17.22
C ASP A 439 11.33 2.67 18.72
N ILE A 440 10.29 3.36 19.20
CA ILE A 440 9.85 3.27 20.61
C ILE A 440 9.41 1.83 20.93
N PHE A 441 8.67 1.19 20.02
CA PHE A 441 8.28 -0.21 20.14
C PHE A 441 9.50 -1.15 20.22
N TRP A 442 10.55 -0.88 19.44
CA TRP A 442 11.79 -1.65 19.51
C TRP A 442 12.43 -1.56 20.90
N TRP A 443 12.55 -0.35 21.45
CA TRP A 443 13.14 -0.13 22.78
C TRP A 443 12.30 -0.74 23.90
N LEU A 444 10.96 -0.67 23.83
CA LEU A 444 10.09 -1.38 24.77
C LEU A 444 10.28 -2.90 24.67
N THR A 445 10.51 -3.42 23.46
CA THR A 445 10.67 -4.84 23.22
C THR A 445 12.03 -5.37 23.70
N HIS A 446 13.11 -4.70 23.35
CA HIS A 446 14.48 -5.21 23.51
C HIS A 446 15.29 -4.49 24.59
N GLY A 447 14.73 -3.42 25.18
CA GLY A 447 15.45 -2.52 26.08
C GLY A 447 16.34 -1.55 25.33
N MET A 448 17.00 -0.68 26.09
CA MET A 448 17.95 0.31 25.58
C MET A 448 19.31 0.11 26.26
N PRO A 449 20.37 -0.22 25.51
CA PRO A 449 21.73 -0.30 26.04
C PRO A 449 22.40 1.09 26.11
N ASP A 450 23.33 1.24 27.04
CA ASP A 450 24.33 2.32 27.00
C ASP A 450 25.43 2.01 25.96
N PRO A 451 26.37 2.96 25.68
CA PRO A 451 27.47 2.72 24.75
C PRO A 451 28.37 1.54 25.08
N ASP A 452 28.40 1.07 26.33
CA ASP A 452 29.16 -0.09 26.78
C ASP A 452 28.36 -1.40 26.66
N GLY A 453 27.10 -1.33 26.18
CA GLY A 453 26.21 -2.46 25.95
C GLY A 453 25.38 -2.88 27.16
N LYS A 454 25.42 -2.13 28.27
CA LYS A 454 24.64 -2.42 29.47
C LYS A 454 23.24 -1.80 29.35
N LEU A 455 22.19 -2.59 29.59
CA LEU A 455 20.81 -2.09 29.55
C LEU A 455 20.58 -0.99 30.61
N VAL A 456 20.28 0.22 30.15
CA VAL A 456 19.82 1.36 30.95
C VAL A 456 18.30 1.41 31.04
N MET A 457 17.62 0.88 30.02
CA MET A 457 16.18 0.58 30.04
C MET A 457 15.98 -0.93 29.87
N PRO A 458 15.22 -1.60 30.75
CA PRO A 458 14.97 -3.03 30.63
C PRO A 458 14.08 -3.34 29.41
N ALA A 459 14.17 -4.58 28.93
CA ALA A 459 13.25 -5.12 27.94
C ALA A 459 11.91 -5.52 28.60
N PHE A 460 10.80 -5.28 27.92
CA PHE A 460 9.45 -5.60 28.41
C PHE A 460 8.76 -6.73 27.64
N ALA A 461 9.40 -7.34 26.63
CA ALA A 461 8.78 -8.40 25.82
C ALA A 461 8.30 -9.62 26.63
N ASP A 462 8.95 -9.93 27.76
CA ASP A 462 8.57 -11.05 28.63
C ASP A 462 7.51 -10.65 29.69
N GLN A 463 7.18 -9.36 29.79
CA GLN A 463 6.27 -8.82 30.81
C GLN A 463 4.97 -8.26 30.21
N LEU A 464 5.02 -7.77 28.98
CA LEU A 464 3.93 -7.11 28.29
C LEU A 464 3.74 -7.75 26.91
N SER A 465 2.48 -7.97 26.56
CA SER A 465 2.08 -8.35 25.20
C SER A 465 2.39 -7.23 24.19
N GLU A 466 2.34 -7.56 22.91
CA GLU A 466 2.48 -6.58 21.83
C GLU A 466 1.43 -5.46 21.92
N ASP A 467 0.16 -5.82 22.13
CA ASP A 467 -0.94 -4.86 22.26
C ASP A 467 -0.72 -3.92 23.46
N GLU A 468 -0.25 -4.44 24.59
CA GLU A 468 0.05 -3.63 25.79
C GLU A 468 1.21 -2.66 25.57
N ARG A 469 2.21 -3.04 24.76
CA ARG A 469 3.32 -2.14 24.40
C ARG A 469 2.87 -1.03 23.45
N TRP A 470 1.99 -1.34 22.49
CA TRP A 470 1.39 -0.30 21.64
C TRP A 470 0.48 0.64 22.44
N ALA A 471 -0.31 0.10 23.37
CA ALA A 471 -1.13 0.91 24.29
C ALA A 471 -0.27 1.87 25.13
N LEU A 472 0.90 1.42 25.62
CA LEU A 472 1.86 2.31 26.29
C LEU A 472 2.36 3.43 25.38
N ILE A 473 2.67 3.15 24.12
CA ILE A 473 3.11 4.17 23.14
C ILE A 473 2.00 5.20 22.92
N ASP A 474 0.76 4.76 22.72
CA ASP A 474 -0.39 5.66 22.58
C ASP A 474 -0.52 6.57 23.82
N TYR A 475 -0.40 6.00 25.02
CA TYR A 475 -0.43 6.79 26.26
C TYR A 475 0.73 7.78 26.35
N ILE A 476 1.96 7.38 25.99
CA ILE A 476 3.14 8.24 25.98
C ILE A 476 2.92 9.44 25.03
N HIS A 477 2.33 9.24 23.85
CA HIS A 477 1.94 10.35 22.97
C HIS A 477 0.89 11.27 23.60
N THR A 478 -0.09 10.74 24.32
CA THR A 478 -1.04 11.59 25.05
C THR A 478 -0.38 12.41 26.16
N LEU A 479 0.58 11.82 26.88
CA LEU A 479 1.32 12.49 27.94
C LEU A 479 2.20 13.62 27.41
N ASN A 480 2.90 13.35 26.30
CA ASN A 480 3.68 14.34 25.57
C ASN A 480 2.81 15.52 25.14
N SER A 481 1.72 15.22 24.44
CA SER A 481 0.80 16.24 23.96
C SER A 481 0.11 17.01 25.08
N GLY A 482 -0.26 16.38 26.20
CA GLY A 482 -0.89 17.05 27.32
C GLY A 482 -0.03 18.12 27.95
N THR A 483 1.26 17.81 28.12
CA THR A 483 2.23 18.72 28.75
C THR A 483 2.43 19.97 27.89
N THR A 484 2.66 19.79 26.59
CA THR A 484 2.89 20.90 25.66
C THR A 484 1.65 21.76 25.44
N VAL A 485 0.46 21.16 25.46
CA VAL A 485 -0.81 21.90 25.35
C VAL A 485 -1.09 22.72 26.62
N ALA A 486 -0.75 22.18 27.79
CA ALA A 486 -0.86 22.93 29.05
C ALA A 486 0.05 24.18 29.01
N GLU A 487 1.29 24.04 28.52
CA GLU A 487 2.22 25.16 28.32
C GLU A 487 1.70 26.17 27.29
N ALA A 488 1.10 25.69 26.20
CA ALA A 488 0.50 26.49 25.14
C ALA A 488 -0.92 27.03 25.47
N LYS A 489 -1.36 26.93 26.72
CA LYS A 489 -2.67 27.42 27.22
C LYS A 489 -3.86 26.85 26.45
N GLY A 490 -3.85 25.55 26.20
CA GLY A 490 -4.98 24.82 25.60
C GLY A 490 -5.05 24.90 24.08
N VAL A 491 -3.91 25.09 23.42
CA VAL A 491 -3.80 25.10 21.95
C VAL A 491 -2.74 24.10 21.53
N TRP A 492 -3.11 23.16 20.67
CA TRP A 492 -2.13 22.28 20.03
C TRP A 492 -1.39 23.07 18.94
N THR A 493 -0.07 22.92 18.88
CA THR A 493 0.77 23.59 17.87
C THR A 493 1.17 22.67 16.72
N TRP A 494 0.81 21.39 16.80
CA TRP A 494 1.01 20.37 15.75
C TRP A 494 -0.22 19.45 15.61
N GLY A 495 -0.25 18.68 14.51
CA GLY A 495 -1.36 17.80 14.15
C GLY A 495 -1.44 16.52 14.98
N MET A 496 -1.94 16.60 16.21
CA MET A 496 -2.22 15.43 17.04
C MET A 496 -3.61 14.86 16.70
N PRO A 497 -3.75 13.56 16.37
CA PRO A 497 -5.07 12.96 16.13
C PRO A 497 -5.90 12.92 17.42
N ALA A 498 -7.21 13.06 17.29
CA ALA A 498 -8.12 12.84 18.40
C ALA A 498 -8.20 11.34 18.74
N PRO A 499 -8.13 10.93 20.02
CA PRO A 499 -8.29 9.52 20.41
C PRO A 499 -9.62 8.93 19.91
N GLU A 500 -9.56 7.83 19.18
CA GLU A 500 -10.73 7.25 18.50
C GLU A 500 -11.73 6.68 19.52
N LEU A 501 -13.03 6.85 19.26
CA LEU A 501 -14.10 6.35 20.13
C LEU A 501 -15.37 6.02 19.34
N ASP A 502 -16.09 5.01 19.82
CA ASP A 502 -17.35 4.59 19.22
C ASP A 502 -18.44 5.63 19.47
N LEU A 503 -19.24 5.90 18.43
CA LEU A 503 -20.32 6.88 18.45
C LEU A 503 -21.67 6.21 18.24
N ASN A 504 -22.67 6.74 18.94
CA ASN A 504 -24.07 6.50 18.65
C ASN A 504 -24.73 7.82 18.24
N CYS A 505 -25.18 7.90 16.99
CA CYS A 505 -25.82 9.08 16.42
C CYS A 505 -27.34 8.91 16.31
N PRO A 506 -28.14 9.98 16.42
CA PRO A 506 -29.59 9.91 16.32
C PRO A 506 -30.04 9.38 14.95
N ALA A 507 -31.00 8.44 14.94
CA ALA A 507 -31.46 7.75 13.73
C ALA A 507 -32.06 8.68 12.66
N GLU A 508 -32.63 9.82 13.07
CA GLU A 508 -33.23 10.82 12.18
C GLU A 508 -32.20 11.84 11.65
N SER A 509 -30.94 11.78 12.11
CA SER A 509 -29.89 12.70 11.68
C SER A 509 -29.25 12.28 10.34
N ALA A 510 -28.68 13.24 9.61
CA ALA A 510 -27.86 12.96 8.43
C ALA A 510 -26.61 12.12 8.76
N LEU A 511 -26.23 12.05 10.04
CA LEU A 511 -25.07 11.35 10.57
C LEU A 511 -25.44 9.98 11.18
N ALA A 512 -26.66 9.47 10.99
CA ALA A 512 -27.13 8.22 11.58
C ALA A 512 -26.29 6.97 11.24
N ARG A 513 -25.45 7.05 10.19
CA ARG A 513 -24.54 5.96 9.79
C ARG A 513 -23.14 6.06 10.40
N ALA A 514 -22.81 7.17 11.06
CA ALA A 514 -21.53 7.33 11.71
C ALA A 514 -21.49 6.49 13.00
N GLY A 515 -20.56 5.56 13.08
CA GLY A 515 -20.33 4.70 14.24
C GLY A 515 -19.05 5.03 15.00
N SER A 516 -18.23 5.95 14.49
CA SER A 516 -16.91 6.30 15.00
C SER A 516 -16.58 7.77 14.71
N LEU A 517 -15.57 8.35 15.36
CA LEU A 517 -15.10 9.70 15.02
C LEU A 517 -14.55 9.75 13.60
N ALA A 518 -13.89 8.68 13.14
CA ALA A 518 -13.38 8.57 11.78
C ALA A 518 -14.48 8.71 10.71
N ASP A 519 -15.70 8.23 10.97
CA ASP A 519 -16.85 8.37 10.06
C ASP A 519 -17.33 9.83 9.91
N LEU A 520 -16.94 10.70 10.84
CA LEU A 520 -17.27 12.13 10.83
C LEU A 520 -16.17 12.99 10.20
N ALA A 521 -15.15 12.38 9.59
CA ALA A 521 -14.16 13.09 8.79
C ALA A 521 -14.84 13.99 7.73
N GLY A 522 -14.33 15.21 7.57
CA GLY A 522 -14.94 16.26 6.76
C GLY A 522 -15.80 17.25 7.55
N HIS A 523 -16.02 17.03 8.85
CA HIS A 523 -16.75 17.94 9.72
C HIS A 523 -15.90 18.37 10.93
N PRO A 524 -15.86 19.66 11.29
CA PRO A 524 -15.26 20.08 12.56
C PRO A 524 -16.14 19.61 13.72
N LEU A 525 -15.52 19.08 14.78
CA LEU A 525 -16.21 18.45 15.91
C LEU A 525 -15.93 19.23 17.19
N LEU A 526 -16.96 19.35 18.05
CA LEU A 526 -16.82 19.81 19.42
C LEU A 526 -17.12 18.66 20.37
N LEU A 527 -16.09 18.08 20.97
CA LEU A 527 -16.26 17.03 21.97
C LEU A 527 -16.44 17.67 23.34
N ALA A 528 -17.55 17.35 23.99
CA ALA A 528 -17.88 17.73 25.36
C ALA A 528 -17.70 16.51 26.26
N ILE A 529 -16.56 16.45 26.97
CA ILE A 529 -16.17 15.33 27.81
C ILE A 529 -16.54 15.63 29.27
N GLY A 530 -17.22 14.69 29.94
CA GLY A 530 -17.49 14.80 31.38
C GLY A 530 -18.55 15.82 31.77
N TYR A 531 -19.40 16.24 30.83
CA TYR A 531 -20.57 17.05 31.13
C TYR A 531 -21.69 16.17 31.67
N ALA A 532 -22.16 16.47 32.88
CA ALA A 532 -23.31 15.78 33.45
C ALA A 532 -24.57 16.04 32.60
N GLU A 533 -24.89 17.31 32.31
CA GLU A 533 -26.03 17.67 31.47
C GLU A 533 -25.65 18.75 30.48
N VAL A 534 -26.08 18.54 29.22
CA VAL A 534 -26.02 19.56 28.18
C VAL A 534 -27.44 19.87 27.74
N PRO A 535 -27.95 21.09 27.96
CA PRO A 535 -29.31 21.46 27.58
C PRO A 535 -29.55 21.27 26.07
N PRO A 536 -30.67 20.68 25.64
CA PRO A 536 -30.97 20.46 24.22
C PRO A 536 -30.91 21.73 23.37
N GLN A 537 -31.31 22.87 23.94
CA GLN A 537 -31.21 24.19 23.29
C GLN A 537 -29.77 24.63 23.00
N ALA A 538 -28.81 24.23 23.85
CA ALA A 538 -27.40 24.54 23.65
C ALA A 538 -26.80 23.64 22.55
N VAL A 539 -27.17 22.36 22.54
CA VAL A 539 -26.84 21.43 21.44
C VAL A 539 -27.37 21.98 20.11
N ALA A 540 -28.64 22.40 20.06
CA ALA A 540 -29.25 22.97 18.87
C ALA A 540 -28.54 24.25 18.41
N ALA A 541 -28.05 25.08 19.34
CA ALA A 541 -27.30 26.29 19.01
C ALA A 541 -25.95 25.98 18.33
N VAL A 542 -25.26 24.92 18.74
CA VAL A 542 -24.02 24.47 18.07
C VAL A 542 -24.33 23.79 16.74
N GLN A 543 -25.37 22.95 16.67
CA GLN A 543 -25.81 22.29 15.42
C GLN A 543 -26.28 23.27 14.34
N ALA A 544 -26.65 24.50 14.71
CA ALA A 544 -26.94 25.56 13.75
C ALA A 544 -25.69 26.12 13.04
N THR A 545 -24.50 25.71 13.47
CA THR A 545 -23.21 26.03 12.84
C THR A 545 -22.69 24.88 11.98
N SER A 546 -21.48 24.99 11.43
CA SER A 546 -20.81 23.88 10.75
C SER A 546 -20.19 22.85 11.70
N VAL A 547 -20.18 23.11 13.01
CA VAL A 547 -19.54 22.27 14.03
C VAL A 547 -20.51 21.21 14.55
N VAL A 548 -20.08 19.95 14.56
CA VAL A 548 -20.87 18.83 15.09
C VAL A 548 -20.58 18.65 16.58
N PRO A 549 -21.56 18.82 17.48
CA PRO A 549 -21.35 18.57 18.90
C PRO A 549 -21.42 17.07 19.21
N ILE A 550 -20.40 16.57 19.89
CA ILE A 550 -20.30 15.19 20.38
C ILE A 550 -20.30 15.21 21.90
N ILE A 551 -21.26 14.52 22.52
CA ILE A 551 -21.36 14.45 23.98
C ILE A 551 -20.79 13.12 24.46
N VAL A 552 -19.70 13.18 25.23
CA VAL A 552 -19.04 12.00 25.79
C VAL A 552 -19.35 11.90 27.26
N SER A 553 -20.23 10.96 27.60
CA SER A 553 -20.56 10.63 28.98
C SER A 553 -19.46 9.75 29.57
N THR A 554 -19.01 10.13 30.76
CA THR A 554 -18.04 9.38 31.56
C THR A 554 -18.74 8.39 32.50
N ASP A 555 -20.07 8.46 32.57
CA ASP A 555 -20.92 7.54 33.31
C ASP A 555 -21.56 6.56 32.30
N PRO A 556 -21.23 5.26 32.36
CA PRO A 556 -21.73 4.27 31.40
C PRO A 556 -23.25 4.09 31.46
N ASP A 557 -23.89 4.39 32.60
CA ASP A 557 -25.33 4.29 32.77
C ASP A 557 -26.08 5.52 32.23
N ARG A 558 -25.34 6.57 31.88
CA ARG A 558 -25.89 7.84 31.41
C ARG A 558 -25.69 8.02 29.92
N ALA A 559 -26.74 7.73 29.16
CA ALA A 559 -26.73 7.93 27.72
C ALA A 559 -26.61 9.42 27.33
N PRO A 560 -25.93 9.73 26.21
CA PRO A 560 -25.93 11.06 25.61
C PRO A 560 -27.35 11.53 25.25
N PRO A 561 -27.58 12.85 25.11
CA PRO A 561 -28.86 13.37 24.66
C PRO A 561 -29.26 12.79 23.30
N ALA A 562 -30.52 12.36 23.15
CA ALA A 562 -31.04 11.76 21.91
C ALA A 562 -30.98 12.68 20.67
N THR A 563 -30.66 13.97 20.87
CA THR A 563 -30.55 14.99 19.82
C THR A 563 -29.12 15.19 19.30
N ALA A 564 -28.11 14.55 19.90
CA ALA A 564 -26.71 14.67 19.52
C ALA A 564 -26.07 13.30 19.32
N CYS A 565 -25.00 13.25 18.52
CA CYS A 565 -24.11 12.11 18.55
C CYS A 565 -23.37 12.09 19.90
N GLY A 566 -23.10 10.90 20.41
CA GLY A 566 -22.35 10.78 21.65
C GLY A 566 -21.82 9.39 21.90
N SER A 567 -21.06 9.28 22.98
CA SER A 567 -20.41 8.05 23.40
C SER A 567 -20.52 7.85 24.90
N THR A 568 -20.56 6.60 25.32
CA THR A 568 -20.42 6.16 26.71
C THR A 568 -19.11 5.39 26.81
N SER A 569 -18.01 6.10 27.00
CA SER A 569 -16.68 5.50 27.17
C SER A 569 -16.00 6.12 28.38
N PRO A 570 -15.93 5.40 29.51
CA PRO A 570 -15.15 5.82 30.66
C PRO A 570 -13.68 6.09 30.29
N GLU A 571 -13.14 5.31 29.35
CA GLU A 571 -11.77 5.38 28.84
C GLU A 571 -11.48 6.72 28.14
N ALA A 572 -12.46 7.28 27.42
CA ALA A 572 -12.35 8.59 26.79
C ALA A 572 -12.01 9.70 27.80
N THR A 573 -12.45 9.56 29.05
CA THR A 573 -12.08 10.48 30.13
C THR A 573 -10.57 10.51 30.34
N VAL A 574 -9.94 9.33 30.39
CA VAL A 574 -8.50 9.19 30.62
C VAL A 574 -7.73 9.75 29.43
N ALA A 575 -8.14 9.38 28.22
CA ALA A 575 -7.47 9.81 27.00
C ALA A 575 -7.53 11.33 26.80
N TYR A 576 -8.72 11.93 26.83
CA TYR A 576 -8.89 13.36 26.56
C TYR A 576 -8.41 14.28 27.68
N ARG A 577 -8.43 13.83 28.94
CA ARG A 577 -7.82 14.60 30.05
C ARG A 577 -6.31 14.58 29.98
N THR A 578 -5.72 13.42 29.69
CA THR A 578 -4.27 13.30 29.55
C THR A 578 -3.79 14.14 28.38
N ILE A 579 -4.36 13.96 27.19
CA ILE A 579 -3.94 14.68 25.97
C ILE A 579 -4.23 16.19 26.04
N GLY A 580 -5.20 16.61 26.84
CA GLY A 580 -5.55 18.02 27.04
C GLY A 580 -4.81 18.69 28.20
N GLY A 581 -3.95 17.97 28.93
CA GLY A 581 -3.20 18.49 30.07
C GLY A 581 -4.06 18.97 31.24
N ALA A 582 -5.29 18.43 31.39
CA ALA A 582 -6.30 18.93 32.32
C ALA A 582 -6.68 17.86 33.37
N PRO A 583 -6.42 18.09 34.67
CA PRO A 583 -6.55 17.02 35.68
C PRO A 583 -8.00 16.75 36.13
N GLU A 584 -8.89 17.75 36.22
CA GLU A 584 -10.25 17.57 36.73
C GLU A 584 -11.29 18.48 36.07
N GLY A 585 -12.55 18.03 35.99
CA GLY A 585 -13.70 18.82 35.50
C GLY A 585 -14.12 18.55 34.06
N PRO A 586 -15.21 19.19 33.60
CA PRO A 586 -15.71 19.06 32.22
C PRO A 586 -14.78 19.77 31.22
N LEU A 587 -14.61 19.16 30.04
CA LEU A 587 -13.64 19.57 29.03
C LEU A 587 -14.32 19.73 27.67
N LEU A 588 -13.99 20.81 26.97
CA LEU A 588 -14.36 21.00 25.56
C LEU A 588 -13.12 20.89 24.69
N VAL A 589 -13.23 20.07 23.64
CA VAL A 589 -12.14 19.83 22.70
C VAL A 589 -12.66 20.09 21.29
N LEU A 590 -11.99 21.00 20.58
CA LEU A 590 -12.25 21.26 19.17
C LEU A 590 -11.34 20.39 18.31
N VAL A 591 -11.94 19.67 17.38
CA VAL A 591 -11.27 18.84 16.37
C VAL A 591 -11.60 19.40 14.99
N ASP A 592 -10.61 19.52 14.12
CA ASP A 592 -10.85 19.96 12.74
C ASP A 592 -11.44 18.86 11.86
N SER A 593 -11.82 19.21 10.65
CA SER A 593 -12.41 18.30 9.66
C SER A 593 -11.49 17.17 9.22
N ARG A 594 -10.19 17.23 9.54
CA ARG A 594 -9.21 16.16 9.25
C ARG A 594 -8.90 15.30 10.47
N GLY A 595 -9.62 15.48 11.58
CA GLY A 595 -9.44 14.70 12.81
C GLY A 595 -8.32 15.20 13.73
N ALA A 596 -7.75 16.39 13.49
CA ALA A 596 -6.69 16.94 14.32
C ALA A 596 -7.23 17.71 15.53
N LEU A 597 -6.64 17.52 16.71
CA LEU A 597 -6.89 18.31 17.91
C LEU A 597 -6.40 19.75 17.70
N ARG A 598 -7.23 20.73 18.08
CA ARG A 598 -6.95 22.16 17.83
C ARG A 598 -6.85 22.99 19.09
N THR A 599 -7.89 22.96 19.90
CA THR A 599 -7.93 23.70 21.14
C THR A 599 -8.78 22.99 22.17
N VAL A 600 -8.35 23.08 23.42
CA VAL A 600 -8.99 22.50 24.58
C VAL A 600 -9.18 23.57 25.64
N TRP A 601 -10.34 23.58 26.28
CA TRP A 601 -10.61 24.50 27.37
C TRP A 601 -11.63 23.92 28.34
N GLN A 602 -11.62 24.46 29.56
CA GLN A 602 -12.63 24.16 30.57
C GLN A 602 -13.62 25.33 30.64
N GLY A 603 -14.91 25.02 30.72
CA GLY A 603 -15.95 26.05 30.80
C GLY A 603 -17.36 25.52 30.62
N PRO A 604 -18.38 26.39 30.58
CA PRO A 604 -19.73 25.98 30.24
C PRO A 604 -19.82 25.56 28.76
N PHE A 605 -20.70 24.61 28.47
CA PHE A 605 -21.01 24.27 27.08
C PHE A 605 -21.50 25.51 26.31
N PRO A 606 -21.08 25.75 25.05
CA PRO A 606 -21.48 26.94 24.29
C PRO A 606 -22.99 27.03 24.10
N ALA A 607 -23.65 27.91 24.87
CA ALA A 607 -25.10 28.09 24.83
C ALA A 607 -25.54 29.53 24.50
N THR A 608 -24.64 30.51 24.64
CA THR A 608 -24.94 31.91 24.33
C THR A 608 -24.52 32.27 22.91
N PRO A 609 -25.17 33.24 22.24
CA PRO A 609 -24.77 33.66 20.90
C PRO A 609 -23.29 34.07 20.79
N ALA A 610 -22.74 34.71 21.84
CA ALA A 610 -21.33 35.07 21.89
C ALA A 610 -20.39 33.85 21.99
N ALA A 611 -20.74 32.85 22.80
CA ALA A 611 -19.95 31.62 22.93
C ALA A 611 -19.99 30.79 21.65
N VAL A 612 -21.16 30.69 20.99
CA VAL A 612 -21.31 30.00 19.71
C VAL A 612 -20.52 30.73 18.61
N ALA A 613 -20.56 32.07 18.55
CA ALA A 613 -19.76 32.84 17.60
C ALA A 613 -18.25 32.64 17.80
N LEU A 614 -17.78 32.56 19.05
CA LEU A 614 -16.38 32.27 19.35
C LEU A 614 -15.97 30.84 18.92
N LEU A 615 -16.83 29.85 19.17
CA LEU A 615 -16.61 28.47 18.70
C LEU A 615 -16.49 28.42 17.19
N THR A 616 -17.42 29.04 16.47
CA THR A 616 -17.40 29.08 15.00
C THR A 616 -16.13 29.75 14.48
N ALA A 617 -15.71 30.87 15.07
CA ALA A 617 -14.49 31.55 14.69
C ALA A 617 -13.24 30.66 14.88
N LYS A 618 -13.16 29.91 15.99
CA LYS A 618 -12.08 28.95 16.24
C LYS A 618 -12.09 27.79 15.23
N ALA A 619 -13.26 27.26 14.89
CA ALA A 619 -13.41 26.22 13.89
C ALA A 619 -12.98 26.70 12.50
N GLU A 620 -13.44 27.88 12.06
CA GLU A 620 -13.03 28.48 10.78
C GLU A 620 -11.53 28.77 10.71
N GLU A 621 -10.92 29.20 11.82
CA GLU A 621 -9.48 29.40 11.89
C GLU A 621 -8.71 28.08 11.75
N ALA A 622 -9.16 27.02 12.42
CA ALA A 622 -8.58 25.69 12.30
C ALA A 622 -8.66 25.15 10.86
N GLU A 623 -9.80 25.33 10.20
CA GLU A 623 -9.98 24.90 8.81
C GLU A 623 -9.11 25.69 7.82
N ARG A 624 -8.87 26.98 8.07
CA ARG A 624 -7.99 27.83 7.24
C ARG A 624 -6.51 27.48 7.40
N HIS A 625 -6.11 27.01 8.58
CA HIS A 625 -4.72 26.67 8.89
C HIS A 625 -4.62 25.21 9.34
N PRO A 626 -4.84 24.28 8.40
CA PRO A 626 -4.92 22.88 8.73
C PRO A 626 -3.56 22.33 9.16
N PHE A 627 -3.57 21.46 10.17
CA PHE A 627 -2.42 20.62 10.40
C PHE A 627 -2.34 19.58 9.29
N ALA A 628 -1.13 19.15 8.92
CA ALA A 628 -1.00 17.93 8.15
C ALA A 628 -1.33 16.77 9.09
N THR A 629 -2.47 16.11 8.91
CA THR A 629 -2.77 14.85 9.61
C THR A 629 -2.39 13.69 8.71
N GLY A 630 -1.43 12.88 9.16
CA GLY A 630 -0.94 11.73 8.39
C GLY A 630 0.36 11.18 8.98
N GLY A 631 0.23 10.05 9.69
CA GLY A 631 1.25 9.16 10.24
C GLY A 631 2.72 9.63 10.24
N GLY A 632 3.26 9.88 11.44
CA GLY A 632 4.70 9.76 11.75
C GLY A 632 5.67 10.43 10.77
N GLY A 633 5.23 11.46 10.06
CA GLY A 633 6.03 12.19 9.09
C GLY A 633 6.51 13.47 9.72
N HIS A 634 7.69 13.39 10.36
CA HIS A 634 8.69 14.46 10.52
C HIS A 634 8.14 15.86 10.20
N HIS A 635 7.65 16.54 11.23
CA HIS A 635 7.20 17.91 11.08
C HIS A 635 8.39 18.86 11.04
N HIS A 636 8.53 19.48 9.87
CA HIS A 636 9.27 20.70 9.61
C HIS A 636 8.94 21.80 10.64
N HIS A 637 9.99 22.35 11.25
CA HIS A 637 10.06 23.75 11.65
C HIS A 637 11.13 24.47 10.84
#